data_AF-A0A1V9XGG7-F1
#
_entry.id   AF-A0A1V9XGG7-F1
#
_cell.length_a   1.000
_cell.length_b   1.000
_cell.length_c   1.000
_cell.angle_alpha   90.00
_cell.angle_beta   90.00
_cell.angle_gamma   90.00
#
_symmetry.space_group_name_H-M   'P 1'
#
loop_
_entity.id
_entity.type
_entity.pdbx_description
1 polymer ?
#
loop_
_entity_poly.entity_id
_entity_poly.type
_entity_poly.pdbx_seq_one_letter_code
_entity_poly.pdbx_strand_id
1 'polypeptide(L)'
;MGDADDLPFKVEYAKSGRASCKCCSGNIAKDELRLAAMVQSPHFDGKVPKWFHFKCFFLKNKAKSVGDIDGFASIKYEDQKRIEEKIDSGGGTAEVAAKGKVSAKEKKNATQEFSVEYSKSGRAACRSCEEFIAKGKYSSLVMTFHFRQVRISKMEYESERARAYGPYPGWYHVDCFVAKRESLDWYLPATDLPGFKALGVDDQKMLKEKIKKLTPPKKRPADEPDAGTPPTKKSKEDEAALKKQSDKLFSIQKKLEQKMTKRQIQEVFEYNDMHIPAGVSRLVEWLADAILFGVCDPCPECGSKALRFKNTEYKCCGNFSEFTTCTYATAEPKRSKIKIPEEFLAEFSFLKGGLGKRLIPAGASKKSAKTEATIRNKTLAKPLTGLAIVVEGTVQDAEVVRAKILSFGGKVAKQVTPEVLCVISTQENVDKMTTKVKRAQKDNVPVVSEDFLEKCRQGKVELNPHKLGDWGDEAVTSKLLSQASKSAAEERQKSNKSIFLKSGEDTTMRVKMNGLAAVEPDSGLDGIAKVYQRGKDVYSCVLGFADVSRGTNSYYKLQLLESRGTYFVFRSWGRIGTTIGGNKLEQHSTLQDALLEYKSLFLEKTGNEWDQRKSFVKQPKLFNIIEIDYMQDDDASQDTKQILATSSNSKLPLPVQELICMIFDVNVLNQQMREFEIDLKKMPLGKISKQQISKAYKILSELQELIEKQASRLQFLDASNRFFTVIPHDFGINSLPLLDNVDAIKDKVSMLDSLGEMEVTMKMLKQENVTQLPVDHHYTQLNTDVGVLARDDPVFGLLQRYVNTTHASTHSSYKLEILDVFTIARQGEAQRYKPFKRLHNRRLLWHGSRLTNFAGILSQGLRIAPPEAPVTGYMFGKGIYFADMVSKSANYCCASASNPVGLLLLCEVALGDMYERTSAEYVTKLPDRKHSTKGVGMTEPPNREELDGVIVPMGPGETSNKKTSLLYNEYIVYDVAQVQIKYLLKVNFEFNC
;
A
#
# COMPACT_ATOMS: atom_id res chain seq x y z
N MET A 1 17.76 17.82 2.92
CA MET A 1 16.45 17.20 3.26
C MET A 1 16.18 17.42 4.74
N GLY A 2 14.96 17.79 5.14
CA GLY A 2 14.66 18.18 6.52
C GLY A 2 14.35 16.97 7.41
N ASP A 3 14.99 16.91 8.59
CA ASP A 3 14.54 16.07 9.70
C ASP A 3 13.23 16.66 10.25
N ALA A 4 12.10 16.17 9.77
CA ALA A 4 10.80 16.44 10.36
C ALA A 4 10.28 15.10 10.87
N ASP A 5 10.05 15.03 12.19
CA ASP A 5 9.08 14.07 12.70
C ASP A 5 7.79 14.39 11.96
N ASP A 6 7.10 13.36 11.49
CA ASP A 6 6.00 13.49 10.55
C ASP A 6 4.70 13.99 11.21
N LEU A 7 4.85 14.90 12.18
CA LEU A 7 3.80 15.56 12.93
C LEU A 7 2.88 16.33 11.99
N PRO A 8 1.57 16.36 12.28
CA PRO A 8 0.59 16.97 11.39
C PRO A 8 0.76 18.49 11.29
N PHE A 9 1.36 19.12 12.29
CA PHE A 9 1.53 20.57 12.36
C PHE A 9 2.95 20.97 12.67
N LYS A 10 3.31 22.21 12.30
CA LYS A 10 4.62 22.81 12.56
C LYS A 10 4.47 24.27 12.96
N VAL A 11 5.31 24.76 13.87
CA VAL A 11 5.40 26.19 14.25
C VAL A 11 6.83 26.69 14.14
N GLU A 12 7.00 27.91 13.62
CA GLU A 12 8.28 28.61 13.62
C GLU A 12 8.08 30.12 13.46
N TYR A 13 9.12 30.91 13.74
CA TYR A 13 9.19 32.31 13.30
C TYR A 13 9.59 32.37 11.82
N ALA A 14 8.92 33.22 11.06
CA ALA A 14 9.12 33.32 9.62
C ALA A 14 10.53 33.84 9.26
N LYS A 15 11.35 32.99 8.64
CA LYS A 15 12.74 33.35 8.26
C LYS A 15 12.86 34.45 7.21
N SER A 16 11.79 34.71 6.47
CA SER A 16 11.71 35.74 5.42
C SER A 16 10.25 36.14 5.18
N GLY A 17 10.01 37.36 4.73
CA GLY A 17 8.69 37.88 4.35
C GLY A 17 8.16 37.41 2.98
N ARG A 18 8.51 36.18 2.55
CA ARG A 18 8.10 35.60 1.25
C ARG A 18 6.95 34.60 1.36
N ALA A 19 6.52 34.27 2.57
CA ALA A 19 5.49 33.25 2.78
C ALA A 19 4.11 33.88 2.79
N SER A 20 3.17 33.31 2.03
CA SER A 20 1.76 33.71 2.05
C SER A 20 0.92 32.77 2.89
N CYS A 21 0.00 33.35 3.66
CA CYS A 21 -0.96 32.61 4.48
C CYS A 21 -1.99 31.90 3.62
N LYS A 22 -2.19 30.59 3.80
CA LYS A 22 -3.15 29.79 3.01
C LYS A 22 -4.62 29.98 3.39
N CYS A 23 -4.92 30.79 4.41
CA CYS A 23 -6.30 31.14 4.76
C CYS A 23 -6.74 32.49 4.18
N CYS A 24 -5.92 33.54 4.37
CA CYS A 24 -6.28 34.91 3.96
C CYS A 24 -5.48 35.40 2.73
N SER A 25 -4.55 34.60 2.21
CA SER A 25 -3.63 34.95 1.12
C SER A 25 -2.68 36.13 1.41
N GLY A 26 -2.76 36.74 2.59
CA GLY A 26 -1.86 37.83 3.01
C GLY A 26 -0.42 37.36 3.25
N ASN A 27 0.53 38.30 3.14
CA ASN A 27 1.94 38.04 3.41
C ASN A 27 2.17 37.79 4.92
N ILE A 28 3.11 36.90 5.24
CA ILE A 28 3.59 36.63 6.60
C ILE A 28 4.97 37.29 6.71
N ALA A 29 5.09 38.30 7.58
CA ALA A 29 6.31 39.10 7.70
C ALA A 29 7.48 38.30 8.27
N LYS A 30 8.72 38.76 8.05
CA LYS A 30 9.90 38.17 8.69
C LYS A 30 9.76 38.28 10.21
N ASP A 31 10.20 37.24 10.92
CA ASP A 31 10.16 37.08 12.38
C ASP A 31 8.75 37.00 12.99
N GLU A 32 7.69 36.92 12.16
CA GLU A 32 6.33 36.69 12.60
C GLU A 32 6.07 35.21 12.93
N LEU A 33 5.30 34.94 13.99
CA LEU A 33 4.90 33.58 14.37
C LEU A 33 3.93 33.00 13.33
N ARG A 34 4.32 31.87 12.74
CA ARG A 34 3.49 31.14 11.76
C ARG A 34 3.36 29.67 12.12
N LEU A 35 2.19 29.12 11.81
CA LEU A 35 1.89 27.70 11.95
C LEU A 35 1.63 27.10 10.57
N ALA A 36 2.03 25.85 10.37
CA ALA A 36 1.78 25.11 9.15
C ALA A 36 1.01 23.81 9.42
N ALA A 37 0.13 23.47 8.48
CA ALA A 37 -0.34 22.11 8.31
C ALA A 37 0.58 21.37 7.33
N MET A 38 1.09 20.21 7.74
CA MET A 38 1.97 19.38 6.93
C MET A 38 1.12 18.50 6.02
N VAL A 39 1.21 18.71 4.70
CA VAL A 39 0.42 17.97 3.70
C VAL A 39 1.32 17.27 2.69
N GLN A 40 0.86 16.17 2.10
CA GLN A 40 1.64 15.45 1.10
C GLN A 40 1.87 16.32 -0.14
N SER A 41 3.12 16.39 -0.61
CA SER A 41 3.46 17.08 -1.86
C SER A 41 3.04 16.23 -3.08
N PRO A 42 2.47 16.84 -4.13
CA PRO A 42 2.21 16.15 -5.39
C PRO A 42 3.48 15.97 -6.24
N HIS A 43 4.55 16.73 -5.98
CA HIS A 43 5.73 16.79 -6.84
C HIS A 43 6.92 15.97 -6.35
N PHE A 44 6.95 15.61 -5.07
CA PHE A 44 8.02 14.83 -4.47
C PHE A 44 7.51 14.04 -3.29
N ASP A 45 8.24 12.99 -2.92
CA ASP A 45 7.86 12.08 -1.86
C ASP A 45 8.20 12.66 -0.48
N GLY A 46 7.32 13.52 0.02
CA GLY A 46 7.42 14.11 1.34
C GLY A 46 6.32 15.15 1.61
N LYS A 47 6.27 15.63 2.85
CA LYS A 47 5.30 16.65 3.26
C LYS A 47 5.82 18.07 3.03
N VAL A 48 4.92 18.96 2.63
CA VAL A 48 5.15 20.40 2.50
C VAL A 48 4.34 21.18 3.52
N PRO A 49 4.91 22.22 4.14
CA PRO A 49 4.17 23.07 5.06
C PRO A 49 3.25 24.02 4.29
N LYS A 50 1.94 23.94 4.57
CA LYS A 50 0.99 25.02 4.23
C LYS A 50 0.98 26.02 5.37
N TRP A 51 1.66 27.14 5.21
CA TRP A 51 1.79 28.19 6.23
C TRP A 51 0.52 29.01 6.41
N PHE A 52 0.25 29.39 7.66
CA PHE A 52 -0.86 30.23 8.11
C PHE A 52 -0.35 31.23 9.14
N HIS A 53 -0.95 32.42 9.20
CA HIS A 53 -0.82 33.27 10.39
C HIS A 53 -1.35 32.54 11.62
N PHE A 54 -0.86 32.89 12.81
CA PHE A 54 -1.32 32.30 14.08
C PHE A 54 -2.84 32.23 14.20
N LYS A 55 -3.55 33.34 13.97
CA LYS A 55 -5.02 33.40 14.05
C LYS A 55 -5.68 32.56 12.95
N CYS A 56 -5.14 32.62 11.73
CA CYS A 56 -5.67 31.91 10.57
C CYS A 56 -5.55 30.39 10.69
N PHE A 57 -4.50 29.89 11.36
CA PHE A 57 -4.29 28.47 11.56
C PHE A 57 -5.45 27.85 12.32
N PHE A 58 -5.83 28.42 13.46
CA PHE A 58 -6.88 27.88 14.31
C PHE A 58 -8.30 28.13 13.78
N LEU A 59 -8.46 28.91 12.70
CA LEU A 59 -9.72 28.98 11.94
C LEU A 59 -9.92 27.80 10.99
N LYS A 60 -8.84 27.12 10.60
CA LYS A 60 -8.84 26.09 9.56
C LYS A 60 -8.37 24.73 10.05
N ASN A 61 -7.58 24.67 11.11
CA ASN A 61 -6.94 23.47 11.63
C ASN A 61 -7.12 23.41 13.15
N LYS A 62 -7.09 22.19 13.70
CA LYS A 62 -7.21 21.94 15.14
C LYS A 62 -6.13 20.96 15.57
N ALA A 63 -5.20 21.43 16.41
CA ALA A 63 -4.25 20.56 17.09
C ALA A 63 -4.91 20.00 18.36
N LYS A 64 -4.76 18.70 18.63
CA LYS A 64 -5.33 18.07 19.84
C LYS A 64 -4.45 18.33 21.06
N SER A 65 -3.14 18.36 20.84
CA SER A 65 -2.16 18.65 21.87
C SER A 65 -1.00 19.47 21.32
N VAL A 66 -0.22 20.09 22.20
CA VAL A 66 1.07 20.71 21.84
C VAL A 66 2.07 19.69 21.27
N GLY A 67 1.90 18.40 21.58
CA GLY A 67 2.72 17.32 21.01
C GLY A 67 2.51 17.09 19.52
N ASP A 68 1.40 17.58 18.96
CA ASP A 68 1.09 17.47 17.52
C ASP A 68 1.81 18.54 16.67
N ILE A 69 2.51 19.48 17.31
CA ILE A 69 3.11 20.67 16.68
C ILE A 69 4.64 20.59 16.76
N ASP A 70 5.28 20.33 15.62
CA ASP A 70 6.74 20.37 15.50
C ASP A 70 7.28 21.79 15.72
N GLY A 71 8.34 21.94 16.50
CA GLY A 71 8.98 23.23 16.79
C GLY A 71 8.40 24.00 17.99
N PHE A 72 7.41 23.44 18.69
CA PHE A 72 6.75 24.10 19.82
C PHE A 72 7.71 24.54 20.93
N ALA A 73 8.70 23.72 21.29
CA ALA A 73 9.65 24.10 22.35
C ALA A 73 10.74 25.09 21.90
N SER A 74 10.78 25.42 20.60
CA SER A 74 11.77 26.33 20.01
C SER A 74 11.25 27.76 19.85
N ILE A 75 9.98 28.02 20.19
CA ILE A 75 9.38 29.37 20.17
C ILE A 75 9.39 29.99 21.58
N LYS A 76 9.16 31.30 21.67
CA LYS A 76 9.17 32.03 22.96
C LYS A 76 8.11 31.50 23.91
N TYR A 77 8.39 31.59 25.20
CA TYR A 77 7.51 31.05 26.25
C TYR A 77 6.10 31.69 26.21
N GLU A 78 6.01 32.99 25.93
CA GLU A 78 4.74 33.69 25.77
C GLU A 78 3.92 33.12 24.61
N ASP A 79 4.56 32.80 23.48
CA ASP A 79 3.88 32.21 22.32
C ASP A 79 3.53 30.73 22.54
N GLN A 80 4.32 29.99 23.32
CA GLN A 80 3.97 28.63 23.77
C GLN A 80 2.66 28.65 24.56
N LYS A 81 2.54 29.54 25.56
CA LYS A 81 1.30 29.73 26.32
C LYS A 81 0.12 30.14 25.44
N ARG A 82 0.33 31.05 24.48
CA ARG A 82 -0.73 31.45 23.54
C ARG A 82 -1.25 30.27 22.71
N ILE A 83 -0.38 29.34 22.32
CA ILE A 83 -0.77 28.12 21.61
C ILE A 83 -1.48 27.14 22.55
N GLU A 84 -0.97 26.93 23.77
CA GLU A 84 -1.63 26.09 24.79
C GLU A 84 -3.05 26.59 25.10
N GLU A 85 -3.20 27.89 25.37
CA GLU A 85 -4.50 28.52 25.59
C GLU A 85 -5.42 28.38 24.38
N LYS A 86 -4.89 28.40 23.15
CA LYS A 86 -5.68 28.17 21.93
C LYS A 86 -6.14 26.74 21.79
N ILE A 87 -5.29 25.77 22.10
CA ILE A 87 -5.63 24.35 22.06
C ILE A 87 -6.66 24.03 23.14
N ASP A 88 -6.44 24.51 24.37
CA ASP A 88 -7.35 24.31 25.52
C ASP A 88 -8.68 25.04 25.32
N SER A 89 -8.68 26.17 24.62
CA SER A 89 -9.89 26.90 24.25
C SER A 89 -10.59 26.34 23.01
N GLY A 90 -10.08 25.28 22.38
CA GLY A 90 -10.71 24.62 21.23
C GLY A 90 -10.53 25.35 19.87
N GLY A 91 -9.56 26.26 19.75
CA GLY A 91 -9.14 26.90 18.48
C GLY A 91 -9.78 28.28 18.18
N GLY A 92 -10.85 28.69 18.86
CA GLY A 92 -11.52 29.96 18.55
C GLY A 92 -10.76 31.23 18.99
N THR A 93 -10.78 32.31 18.19
CA THR A 93 -10.35 33.67 18.61
C THR A 93 -11.42 34.43 19.40
N ALA A 94 -11.20 34.64 20.71
CA ALA A 94 -11.41 35.90 21.45
C ALA A 94 -10.97 35.78 22.93
N GLU A 95 -10.54 36.91 23.49
CA GLU A 95 -10.03 37.17 24.86
C GLU A 95 -11.10 37.09 25.98
N VAL A 96 -10.60 36.86 27.21
CA VAL A 96 -11.10 37.08 28.61
C VAL A 96 -12.58 37.51 28.78
N ALA A 97 -13.46 36.85 29.56
CA ALA A 97 -13.53 36.84 31.04
C ALA A 97 -14.56 35.82 31.60
N ALA A 98 -14.57 35.68 32.93
CA ALA A 98 -15.06 34.56 33.73
C ALA A 98 -16.54 34.57 34.18
N LYS A 99 -16.93 33.40 34.73
CA LYS A 99 -18.04 33.05 35.65
C LYS A 99 -19.46 32.81 35.08
N GLY A 100 -19.91 31.55 35.27
CA GLY A 100 -21.31 31.17 35.54
C GLY A 100 -22.23 30.92 34.34
N LYS A 101 -22.77 29.68 34.25
CA LYS A 101 -23.69 29.11 33.23
C LYS A 101 -23.03 28.84 31.87
N VAL A 102 -23.43 27.72 31.24
CA VAL A 102 -22.91 27.16 29.97
C VAL A 102 -22.46 28.27 29.03
N SER A 103 -21.14 28.39 28.87
CA SER A 103 -20.54 29.64 28.41
C SER A 103 -20.77 29.86 26.91
N ALA A 104 -20.83 31.11 26.48
CA ALA A 104 -20.83 31.49 25.06
C ALA A 104 -19.63 30.91 24.27
N LYS A 105 -18.60 30.43 24.99
CA LYS A 105 -17.39 29.76 24.48
C LYS A 105 -17.68 28.37 23.88
N GLU A 106 -18.55 27.57 24.51
CA GLU A 106 -18.97 26.27 23.97
C GLU A 106 -19.89 26.44 22.74
N LYS A 107 -20.73 27.49 22.72
CA LYS A 107 -21.51 27.88 21.54
C LYS A 107 -20.63 28.31 20.36
N LYS A 108 -19.52 29.02 20.60
CA LYS A 108 -18.63 29.51 19.52
C LYS A 108 -17.79 28.40 18.87
N ASN A 109 -17.39 27.37 19.63
CA ASN A 109 -16.56 26.28 19.10
C ASN A 109 -17.39 25.25 18.30
N ALA A 110 -18.58 24.88 18.78
CA ALA A 110 -19.49 24.02 18.02
C ALA A 110 -19.92 24.68 16.69
N THR A 111 -20.05 26.01 16.66
CA THR A 111 -20.47 26.76 15.47
C THR A 111 -19.34 27.07 14.47
N GLN A 112 -18.15 26.49 14.60
CA GLN A 112 -17.10 26.59 13.55
C GLN A 112 -16.84 25.27 12.82
N GLU A 113 -17.22 24.15 13.41
CA GLU A 113 -17.02 22.81 12.83
C GLU A 113 -18.15 22.37 11.90
N PHE A 114 -19.31 23.03 11.98
CA PHE A 114 -20.48 22.72 11.18
C PHE A 114 -20.84 23.87 10.26
N SER A 115 -21.40 23.58 9.09
CA SER A 115 -22.02 24.60 8.26
C SER A 115 -23.22 24.04 7.52
N VAL A 116 -24.18 24.88 7.21
CA VAL A 116 -25.35 24.52 6.41
C VAL A 116 -25.39 25.39 5.15
N GLU A 117 -25.59 24.76 4.01
CA GLU A 117 -25.74 25.45 2.73
C GLU A 117 -26.58 24.63 1.74
N TYR A 118 -26.97 25.26 0.63
CA TYR A 118 -27.50 24.54 -0.51
C TYR A 118 -26.39 23.78 -1.25
N SER A 119 -26.71 22.59 -1.76
CA SER A 119 -25.75 21.82 -2.54
C SER A 119 -25.33 22.56 -3.82
N LYS A 120 -24.05 22.94 -3.89
CA LYS A 120 -23.45 23.64 -5.04
C LYS A 120 -23.15 22.72 -6.22
N SER A 121 -23.05 21.41 -5.98
CA SER A 121 -22.71 20.38 -6.97
C SER A 121 -23.30 19.03 -6.58
N GLY A 122 -23.87 18.29 -7.53
CA GLY A 122 -24.42 16.94 -7.32
C GLY A 122 -23.36 15.85 -7.09
N ARG A 123 -22.08 16.23 -6.93
CA ARG A 123 -20.93 15.33 -6.78
C ARG A 123 -20.57 15.04 -5.31
N ALA A 124 -21.21 15.70 -4.35
CA ALA A 124 -20.92 15.48 -2.93
C ALA A 124 -21.78 14.32 -2.40
N ALA A 125 -21.15 13.26 -1.88
CA ALA A 125 -21.85 12.16 -1.24
C ALA A 125 -22.06 12.42 0.27
N CYS A 126 -23.21 12.01 0.80
CA CYS A 126 -23.54 12.07 2.21
C CYS A 126 -22.68 11.07 3.00
N ARG A 127 -22.05 11.51 4.08
CA ARG A 127 -21.20 10.66 4.94
C ARG A 127 -21.95 9.62 5.76
N SER A 128 -23.29 9.69 5.82
CA SER A 128 -24.09 8.71 6.54
C SER A 128 -24.65 7.61 5.65
N CYS A 129 -25.25 7.98 4.52
CA CYS A 129 -25.93 7.06 3.61
C CYS A 129 -25.20 6.85 2.27
N GLU A 130 -24.07 7.53 2.07
CA GLU A 130 -23.22 7.47 0.87
C GLU A 130 -23.89 7.91 -0.45
N GLU A 131 -25.12 8.43 -0.38
CA GLU A 131 -25.87 8.99 -1.50
C GLU A 131 -25.37 10.37 -1.93
N PHE A 132 -25.44 10.67 -3.23
CA PHE A 132 -25.15 12.01 -3.75
C PHE A 132 -26.22 13.04 -3.33
N ILE A 133 -25.74 14.19 -2.87
CA ILE A 133 -26.55 15.34 -2.52
C ILE A 133 -26.75 16.20 -3.78
N ALA A 134 -27.95 16.15 -4.35
CA ALA A 134 -28.27 16.74 -5.65
C ALA A 134 -28.09 18.27 -5.70
N LYS A 135 -27.65 18.79 -6.86
CA LYS A 135 -27.60 20.24 -7.15
C LYS A 135 -28.91 20.67 -7.82
N GLY A 136 -29.59 21.68 -7.28
CA GLY A 136 -30.70 22.32 -7.99
C GLY A 136 -30.20 23.14 -9.19
N LYS A 137 -30.80 22.95 -10.37
CA LYS A 137 -30.63 23.84 -11.54
C LYS A 137 -31.73 24.91 -11.51
N TYR A 138 -31.38 26.14 -11.88
CA TYR A 138 -32.34 27.21 -12.14
C TYR A 138 -32.60 27.22 -13.65
N SER A 139 -33.84 27.01 -14.08
CA SER A 139 -34.30 27.30 -15.45
C SER A 139 -35.26 28.47 -15.35
N SER A 140 -35.01 29.54 -16.10
CA SER A 140 -35.86 30.73 -16.14
C SER A 140 -37.11 30.58 -17.00
N LEU A 141 -37.30 29.43 -17.65
CA LEU A 141 -38.53 29.06 -18.35
C LEU A 141 -39.17 27.89 -17.60
N VAL A 142 -40.44 28.07 -17.23
CA VAL A 142 -41.36 27.13 -16.55
C VAL A 142 -41.26 27.12 -15.01
N MET A 143 -42.40 27.43 -14.39
CA MET A 143 -42.66 27.54 -12.95
C MET A 143 -42.70 26.15 -12.27
N THR A 144 -41.63 25.36 -12.43
CA THR A 144 -41.52 24.02 -11.84
C THR A 144 -40.62 24.08 -10.59
N PHE A 145 -41.18 23.77 -9.42
CA PHE A 145 -40.50 23.72 -8.12
C PHE A 145 -39.31 22.73 -8.12
N HIS A 146 -38.12 23.22 -8.46
CA HIS A 146 -36.88 22.45 -8.34
C HIS A 146 -36.28 22.66 -6.93
N PHE A 147 -36.47 21.69 -6.04
CA PHE A 147 -35.96 21.74 -4.67
C PHE A 147 -34.43 21.90 -4.63
N ARG A 148 -33.94 23.04 -4.13
CA ARG A 148 -32.53 23.19 -3.76
C ARG A 148 -32.28 22.36 -2.50
N GLN A 149 -31.58 21.24 -2.63
CA GLN A 149 -31.35 20.35 -1.49
C GLN A 149 -30.39 20.99 -0.47
N VAL A 150 -30.85 21.17 0.77
CA VAL A 150 -30.07 21.64 1.91
C VAL A 150 -29.14 20.52 2.40
N ARG A 151 -27.89 20.87 2.72
CA ARG A 151 -26.89 19.96 3.28
C ARG A 151 -26.17 20.57 4.47
N ILE A 152 -25.81 19.73 5.43
CA ILE A 152 -25.09 20.11 6.64
C ILE A 152 -23.72 19.45 6.59
N SER A 153 -22.64 20.18 6.83
CA SER A 153 -21.30 19.59 6.95
C SER A 153 -20.84 19.51 8.40
N LYS A 154 -19.98 18.53 8.67
CA LYS A 154 -19.02 18.53 9.78
C LYS A 154 -17.61 18.54 9.19
N MET A 155 -16.72 19.42 9.64
CA MET A 155 -15.34 19.46 9.18
C MET A 155 -14.59 18.20 9.63
N GLU A 156 -13.97 17.52 8.68
CA GLU A 156 -13.18 16.32 8.89
C GLU A 156 -11.71 16.69 9.02
N TYR A 157 -11.09 16.35 10.15
CA TYR A 157 -9.68 16.62 10.41
C TYR A 157 -8.80 15.36 10.40
N GLU A 158 -9.38 14.18 10.58
CA GLU A 158 -8.62 12.98 10.98
C GLU A 158 -8.51 11.91 9.90
N SER A 159 -9.40 11.91 8.90
CA SER A 159 -9.40 10.90 7.85
C SER A 159 -8.07 10.89 7.08
N GLU A 160 -7.72 9.76 6.45
CA GLU A 160 -6.54 9.67 5.57
C GLU A 160 -6.51 10.78 4.52
N ARG A 161 -7.67 11.14 3.99
CA ARG A 161 -7.84 12.27 3.08
C ARG A 161 -7.59 13.62 3.77
N ALA A 162 -8.04 13.82 5.01
CA ALA A 162 -7.79 15.06 5.74
C ALA A 162 -6.28 15.22 6.07
N ARG A 163 -5.60 14.12 6.41
CA ARG A 163 -4.15 14.10 6.64
C ARG A 163 -3.34 14.32 5.36
N ALA A 164 -3.79 13.78 4.23
CA ALA A 164 -3.10 13.95 2.95
C ALA A 164 -3.33 15.33 2.30
N TYR A 165 -4.53 15.89 2.40
CA TYR A 165 -4.96 17.06 1.60
C TYR A 165 -5.32 18.31 2.42
N GLY A 166 -5.43 18.17 3.74
CA GLY A 166 -5.97 19.17 4.66
C GLY A 166 -7.45 18.92 5.00
N PRO A 167 -7.98 19.58 6.05
CA PRO A 167 -9.32 19.34 6.53
C PRO A 167 -10.37 19.77 5.50
N TYR A 168 -11.44 18.98 5.38
CA TYR A 168 -12.49 19.19 4.39
C TYR A 168 -13.89 18.97 4.98
N PRO A 169 -14.95 19.58 4.43
CA PRO A 169 -16.30 19.39 4.92
C PRO A 169 -16.83 18.00 4.53
N GLY A 170 -17.18 17.19 5.52
CA GLY A 170 -17.97 15.96 5.37
C GLY A 170 -19.45 16.32 5.33
N TRP A 171 -20.08 16.18 4.16
CA TRP A 171 -21.48 16.58 3.96
C TRP A 171 -22.46 15.50 4.39
N TYR A 172 -23.61 15.92 4.92
CA TYR A 172 -24.73 15.09 5.34
C TYR A 172 -26.03 15.63 4.74
N HIS A 173 -26.95 14.72 4.38
CA HIS A 173 -28.35 15.08 4.25
C HIS A 173 -28.89 15.57 5.61
N VAL A 174 -29.90 16.44 5.60
CA VAL A 174 -30.49 16.95 6.84
C VAL A 174 -30.98 15.82 7.74
N ASP A 175 -31.70 14.84 7.18
CA ASP A 175 -32.23 13.72 7.95
C ASP A 175 -31.14 12.78 8.47
N CYS A 176 -30.11 12.55 7.65
CA CYS A 176 -28.93 11.78 8.06
C CYS A 176 -28.15 12.46 9.19
N PHE A 177 -28.04 13.80 9.13
CA PHE A 177 -27.42 14.59 10.18
C PHE A 177 -28.22 14.50 11.48
N VAL A 178 -29.55 14.63 11.41
CA VAL A 178 -30.44 14.50 12.56
C VAL A 178 -30.32 13.12 13.22
N ALA A 179 -30.28 12.05 12.42
CA ALA A 179 -30.13 10.69 12.92
C ALA A 179 -28.78 10.46 13.64
N LYS A 180 -27.70 11.12 13.17
CA LYS A 180 -26.35 10.97 13.72
C LYS A 180 -25.92 12.11 14.65
N ARG A 181 -26.80 13.07 14.97
CA ARG A 181 -26.44 14.32 15.68
C ARG A 181 -25.73 14.08 17.02
N GLU A 182 -26.10 13.02 17.74
CA GLU A 182 -25.47 12.64 19.01
C GLU A 182 -24.05 12.12 18.79
N SER A 183 -23.84 11.21 17.83
CA SER A 183 -22.51 10.71 17.45
C SER A 183 -21.62 11.78 16.79
N LEU A 184 -22.23 12.87 16.32
CA LEU A 184 -21.53 14.01 15.73
C LEU A 184 -21.27 15.12 16.75
N ASP A 185 -21.71 14.98 18.01
CA ASP A 185 -21.58 15.97 19.09
C ASP A 185 -22.32 17.31 18.83
N TRP A 186 -23.43 17.29 18.09
CA TRP A 186 -24.26 18.48 17.84
C TRP A 186 -25.54 18.48 18.69
N TYR A 187 -25.61 19.39 19.67
CA TYR A 187 -26.74 19.51 20.61
C TYR A 187 -27.50 20.86 20.53
N LEU A 188 -27.04 21.78 19.69
CA LEU A 188 -27.62 23.12 19.53
C LEU A 188 -28.80 23.12 18.55
N PRO A 189 -29.72 24.11 18.63
CA PRO A 189 -30.81 24.25 17.67
C PRO A 189 -30.31 24.65 16.27
N ALA A 190 -31.13 24.41 15.23
CA ALA A 190 -30.81 24.79 13.84
C ALA A 190 -30.40 26.26 13.65
N THR A 191 -30.93 27.17 14.45
CA THR A 191 -30.63 28.61 14.37
C THR A 191 -29.15 28.93 14.60
N ASP A 192 -28.45 28.04 15.30
CA ASP A 192 -27.03 28.20 15.62
C ASP A 192 -26.14 27.61 14.51
N LEU A 193 -26.69 26.95 13.47
CA LEU A 193 -25.89 26.47 12.34
C LEU A 193 -25.36 27.64 11.48
N PRO A 194 -24.03 27.74 11.26
CA PRO A 194 -23.46 28.72 10.35
C PRO A 194 -23.98 28.54 8.93
N GLY A 195 -24.53 29.60 8.34
CA GLY A 195 -25.20 29.57 7.03
C GLY A 195 -26.72 29.42 7.09
N PHE A 196 -27.31 29.19 8.27
CA PHE A 196 -28.77 29.04 8.44
C PHE A 196 -29.55 30.25 7.92
N LYS A 197 -29.08 31.47 8.23
CA LYS A 197 -29.72 32.73 7.79
C LYS A 197 -29.68 32.94 6.26
N ALA A 198 -28.82 32.21 5.55
CA ALA A 198 -28.71 32.30 4.09
C ALA A 198 -29.67 31.35 3.34
N LEU A 199 -30.43 30.52 4.06
CA LEU A 199 -31.43 29.62 3.50
C LEU A 199 -32.79 30.33 3.32
N GLY A 200 -33.63 29.83 2.43
CA GLY A 200 -35.01 30.28 2.24
C GLY A 200 -35.87 30.04 3.49
N VAL A 201 -36.95 30.81 3.63
CA VAL A 201 -37.80 30.81 4.83
C VAL A 201 -38.40 29.43 5.12
N ASP A 202 -38.80 28.69 4.09
CA ASP A 202 -39.36 27.34 4.22
C ASP A 202 -38.31 26.32 4.71
N ASP A 203 -37.09 26.40 4.20
CA ASP A 203 -35.98 25.54 4.63
C ASP A 203 -35.52 25.87 6.06
N GLN A 204 -35.54 27.16 6.43
CA GLN A 204 -35.29 27.59 7.81
C GLN A 204 -36.35 27.03 8.77
N LYS A 205 -37.62 26.99 8.37
CA LYS A 205 -38.71 26.40 9.16
C LYS A 205 -38.51 24.88 9.31
N MET A 206 -38.23 24.18 8.21
CA MET A 206 -37.96 22.73 8.22
C MET A 206 -36.78 22.36 9.13
N LEU A 207 -35.67 23.10 9.07
CA LEU A 207 -34.52 22.86 9.94
C LEU A 207 -34.82 23.14 11.42
N LYS A 208 -35.59 24.18 11.74
CA LYS A 208 -36.04 24.47 13.12
C LYS A 208 -36.92 23.35 13.69
N GLU A 209 -37.77 22.75 12.85
CA GLU A 209 -38.61 21.62 13.24
C GLU A 209 -37.79 20.35 13.47
N LYS A 210 -36.83 20.05 12.59
CA LYS A 210 -36.02 18.81 12.64
C LYS A 210 -34.85 18.86 13.62
N ILE A 211 -34.21 20.02 13.82
CA ILE A 211 -33.03 20.19 14.69
C ILE A 211 -33.39 21.08 15.88
N LYS A 212 -34.06 20.47 16.86
CA LYS A 212 -34.33 21.08 18.17
C LYS A 212 -33.12 20.91 19.09
N LYS A 213 -33.00 21.83 20.06
CA LYS A 213 -31.98 21.76 21.11
C LYS A 213 -32.10 20.44 21.86
N LEU A 214 -30.99 19.73 22.00
CA LEU A 214 -30.88 18.53 22.82
C LEU A 214 -30.14 18.84 24.11
N THR A 215 -30.41 18.03 25.13
CA THR A 215 -29.60 17.98 26.34
C THR A 215 -28.40 17.07 26.05
N PRO A 216 -27.15 17.54 26.21
CA PRO A 216 -26.01 16.66 26.14
C PRO A 216 -26.15 15.56 27.20
N PRO A 217 -25.72 14.31 26.93
CA PRO A 217 -25.65 13.31 27.98
C PRO A 217 -24.81 13.87 29.13
N LYS A 218 -25.29 13.74 30.38
CA LYS A 218 -24.47 14.03 31.56
C LYS A 218 -23.17 13.25 31.36
N LYS A 219 -22.04 13.95 31.28
CA LYS A 219 -20.72 13.29 31.32
C LYS A 219 -20.79 12.29 32.48
N ARG A 220 -20.68 10.99 32.19
CA ARG A 220 -20.04 10.09 33.15
C ARG A 220 -18.68 10.75 33.44
N PRO A 221 -18.16 10.75 34.68
CA PRO A 221 -16.78 11.15 34.89
C PRO A 221 -15.94 10.28 33.96
N ALA A 222 -15.52 10.87 32.85
CA ALA A 222 -14.56 10.27 31.95
C ALA A 222 -13.25 10.40 32.71
N ASP A 223 -12.73 9.23 33.12
CA ASP A 223 -11.47 9.05 33.82
C ASP A 223 -11.19 10.14 34.87
N GLU A 224 -11.66 9.89 36.10
CA GLU A 224 -10.80 10.28 37.21
C GLU A 224 -9.39 9.77 36.88
N PRO A 225 -8.35 10.62 36.91
CA PRO A 225 -7.00 10.07 36.99
C PRO A 225 -7.03 9.15 38.20
N ASP A 226 -6.57 7.92 37.99
CA ASP A 226 -6.40 6.89 39.02
C ASP A 226 -6.20 7.55 40.38
N ALA A 227 -7.13 7.26 41.31
CA ALA A 227 -7.12 7.78 42.67
C ALA A 227 -5.86 7.25 43.37
N GLY A 228 -4.75 7.96 43.14
CA GLY A 228 -3.42 7.47 43.46
C GLY A 228 -2.29 8.43 43.09
N THR A 229 -2.53 9.62 42.55
CA THR A 229 -1.62 10.77 42.70
C THR A 229 -2.35 12.07 42.30
N PRO A 230 -2.34 13.13 43.13
CA PRO A 230 -2.99 14.39 42.74
C PRO A 230 -2.34 14.95 41.46
N PRO A 231 -3.10 15.64 40.57
CA PRO A 231 -2.49 16.43 39.53
C PRO A 231 -1.64 17.49 40.24
N THR A 232 -0.32 17.38 40.14
CA THR A 232 0.59 18.41 40.63
C THR A 232 0.20 19.70 39.90
N LYS A 233 -0.52 20.59 40.60
CA LYS A 233 -0.50 22.03 40.28
C LYS A 233 0.98 22.36 40.12
N LYS A 234 1.42 22.69 38.90
CA LYS A 234 2.76 23.25 38.68
C LYS A 234 2.93 24.33 39.74
N SER A 235 3.97 24.22 40.55
CA SER A 235 4.28 25.30 41.47
C SER A 235 4.51 26.56 40.62
N LYS A 236 4.10 27.74 41.10
CA LYS A 236 4.44 29.00 40.41
C LYS A 236 5.95 29.13 40.19
N GLU A 237 6.75 28.44 41.02
CA GLU A 237 8.21 28.36 40.94
C GLU A 237 8.70 27.59 39.70
N ASP A 238 8.11 26.43 39.37
CA ASP A 238 8.49 25.66 38.17
C ASP A 238 8.20 26.44 36.88
N GLU A 239 7.12 27.21 36.88
CA GLU A 239 6.69 28.01 35.75
C GLU A 239 7.59 29.24 35.54
N ALA A 240 7.99 29.90 36.64
CA ALA A 240 8.96 30.99 36.61
C ALA A 240 10.36 30.50 36.20
N ALA A 241 10.77 29.30 36.63
CA ALA A 241 12.05 28.69 36.26
C ALA A 241 12.11 28.35 34.76
N LEU A 242 11.03 27.80 34.19
CA LEU A 242 10.92 27.54 32.75
C LEU A 242 10.98 28.82 31.91
N LYS A 243 10.31 29.89 32.35
CA LYS A 243 10.40 31.20 31.70
C LYS A 243 11.83 31.74 31.72
N LYS A 244 12.48 31.75 32.89
CA LYS A 244 13.88 32.19 33.05
C LYS A 244 14.85 31.38 32.20
N GLN A 245 14.62 30.08 32.03
CA GLN A 245 15.40 29.22 31.14
C GLN A 245 15.24 29.62 29.67
N SER A 246 14.00 29.85 29.23
CA SER A 246 13.69 30.27 27.85
C SER A 246 14.34 31.62 27.51
N ASP A 247 14.20 32.60 28.40
CA ASP A 247 14.79 33.95 28.21
C ASP A 247 16.31 33.89 28.06
N LYS A 248 16.99 33.05 28.86
CA LYS A 248 18.44 32.84 28.76
C LYS A 248 18.84 32.20 27.43
N LEU A 249 18.12 31.17 26.98
CA LEU A 249 18.37 30.52 25.68
C LEU A 249 18.27 31.54 24.53
N PHE A 250 17.17 32.29 24.46
CA PHE A 250 16.98 33.31 23.42
C PHE A 250 18.00 34.45 23.50
N SER A 251 18.43 34.84 24.70
CA SER A 251 19.49 35.84 24.89
C SER A 251 20.81 35.40 24.26
N ILE A 252 21.21 34.14 24.48
CA ILE A 252 22.44 33.59 23.89
C ILE A 252 22.29 33.42 22.39
N GLN A 253 21.16 32.91 21.91
CA GLN A 253 20.89 32.78 20.47
C GLN A 253 21.05 34.12 19.75
N LYS A 254 20.47 35.20 20.29
CA LYS A 254 20.59 36.54 19.72
C LYS A 254 22.04 37.04 19.71
N LYS A 255 22.82 36.76 20.77
CA LYS A 255 24.25 37.11 20.82
C LYS A 255 25.06 36.34 19.77
N LEU A 256 24.80 35.05 19.60
CA LEU A 256 25.43 34.22 18.57
C LEU A 256 25.12 34.74 17.17
N GLU A 257 23.87 35.10 16.88
CA GLU A 257 23.46 35.64 15.56
C GLU A 257 24.06 37.01 15.26
N GLN A 258 24.26 37.86 16.28
CA GLN A 258 24.75 39.22 16.10
C GLN A 258 26.28 39.33 16.10
N LYS A 259 26.97 38.48 16.87
CA LYS A 259 28.40 38.64 17.15
C LYS A 259 29.31 37.60 16.50
N MET A 260 28.79 36.48 16.02
CA MET A 260 29.62 35.40 15.46
C MET A 260 29.22 35.08 14.01
N THR A 261 30.22 34.75 13.20
CA THR A 261 30.02 34.25 11.84
C THR A 261 29.66 32.76 11.85
N LYS A 262 29.06 32.27 10.75
CA LYS A 262 28.74 30.85 10.57
C LYS A 262 29.97 29.95 10.75
N ARG A 263 31.13 30.36 10.23
CA ARG A 263 32.37 29.58 10.26
C ARG A 263 32.93 29.45 11.69
N GLN A 264 32.98 30.56 12.44
CA GLN A 264 33.37 30.54 13.85
C GLN A 264 32.45 29.65 14.69
N ILE A 265 31.15 29.64 14.41
CA ILE A 265 30.21 28.73 15.08
C ILE A 265 30.55 27.27 14.73
N GLN A 266 30.83 26.94 13.46
CA GLN A 266 31.22 25.59 13.05
C GLN A 266 32.52 25.11 13.71
N GLU A 267 33.50 25.99 13.85
CA GLU A 267 34.78 25.68 14.54
C GLU A 267 34.55 25.28 16.01
N VAL A 268 33.59 25.91 16.71
CA VAL A 268 33.22 25.48 18.08
C VAL A 268 32.58 24.09 18.09
N PHE A 269 31.79 23.72 17.07
CA PHE A 269 31.27 22.36 16.96
C PHE A 269 32.39 21.35 16.72
N GLU A 270 33.32 21.64 15.79
CA GLU A 270 34.46 20.79 15.45
C GLU A 270 35.37 20.56 16.67
N TYR A 271 35.65 21.61 17.45
CA TYR A 271 36.47 21.53 18.67
C TYR A 271 35.88 20.63 19.78
N ASN A 272 34.57 20.35 19.72
CA ASN A 272 33.87 19.48 20.68
C ASN A 272 33.47 18.11 20.09
N ASP A 273 33.87 17.82 18.84
CA ASP A 273 33.42 16.69 18.02
C ASP A 273 31.89 16.61 17.88
N MET A 274 31.21 17.75 17.91
CA MET A 274 29.76 17.79 17.79
C MET A 274 29.32 17.70 16.33
N HIS A 275 28.22 17.00 16.08
CA HIS A 275 27.64 16.95 14.74
C HIS A 275 27.19 18.34 14.26
N ILE A 276 27.62 18.75 13.07
CA ILE A 276 27.32 20.08 12.50
C ILE A 276 25.98 20.04 11.74
N PRO A 277 24.90 20.65 12.25
CA PRO A 277 23.63 20.70 11.54
C PRO A 277 23.68 21.63 10.31
N ALA A 278 22.93 21.27 9.27
CA ALA A 278 22.71 22.15 8.13
C ALA A 278 21.79 23.35 8.49
N GLY A 279 22.29 24.58 8.31
CA GLY A 279 21.54 25.82 8.45
C GLY A 279 21.86 26.62 9.72
N VAL A 280 21.95 27.95 9.57
CA VAL A 280 22.46 28.85 10.62
C VAL A 280 21.62 28.85 11.89
N SER A 281 20.27 28.90 11.81
CA SER A 281 19.46 28.92 13.05
C SER A 281 19.58 27.63 13.86
N ARG A 282 19.78 26.47 13.18
CA ARG A 282 19.99 25.20 13.90
C ARG A 282 21.34 25.16 14.62
N LEU A 283 22.39 25.71 13.99
CA LEU A 283 23.70 25.86 14.62
C LEU A 283 23.58 26.72 15.88
N VAL A 284 22.91 27.86 15.78
CA VAL A 284 22.70 28.81 16.88
C VAL A 284 21.88 28.19 18.02
N GLU A 285 20.73 27.57 17.71
CA GLU A 285 19.85 26.94 18.71
C GLU A 285 20.57 25.83 19.49
N TRP A 286 21.33 24.98 18.79
CA TRP A 286 22.02 23.85 19.40
C TRP A 286 23.25 24.30 20.19
N LEU A 287 24.03 25.26 19.67
CA LEU A 287 25.15 25.81 20.42
C LEU A 287 24.69 26.55 21.68
N ALA A 288 23.57 27.27 21.62
CA ALA A 288 22.98 27.92 22.81
C ALA A 288 22.59 26.89 23.89
N ASP A 289 22.06 25.72 23.51
CA ASP A 289 21.81 24.62 24.46
C ASP A 289 23.12 24.09 25.06
N ALA A 290 24.13 23.85 24.21
CA ALA A 290 25.41 23.32 24.63
C ALA A 290 26.17 24.27 25.58
N ILE A 291 26.08 25.59 25.36
CA ILE A 291 26.68 26.60 26.25
C ILE A 291 25.98 26.63 27.62
N LEU A 292 24.65 26.52 27.67
CA LEU A 292 23.91 26.65 28.92
C LEU A 292 23.92 25.38 29.77
N PHE A 293 23.85 24.21 29.13
CA PHE A 293 23.63 22.95 29.83
C PHE A 293 24.79 21.96 29.68
N GLY A 294 25.73 22.22 28.77
CA GLY A 294 26.82 21.32 28.41
C GLY A 294 26.54 20.52 27.14
N VAL A 295 27.60 19.91 26.60
CA VAL A 295 27.58 19.07 25.40
C VAL A 295 27.04 17.69 25.76
N CYS A 296 26.12 17.15 24.96
CA CYS A 296 25.62 15.80 25.16
C CYS A 296 26.70 14.77 24.82
N ASP A 297 26.80 13.73 25.64
CA ASP A 297 27.69 12.59 25.38
C ASP A 297 27.26 11.82 24.12
N PRO A 298 28.15 10.99 23.54
CA PRO A 298 27.83 10.14 22.40
C PRO A 298 26.54 9.32 22.59
N CYS A 299 25.74 9.23 21.54
CA CYS A 299 24.53 8.41 21.52
C CYS A 299 24.89 6.94 21.81
N PRO A 300 24.19 6.26 22.74
CA PRO A 300 24.51 4.88 23.10
C PRO A 300 24.23 3.87 21.97
N GLU A 301 23.37 4.21 21.01
CA GLU A 301 23.01 3.29 19.91
C GLU A 301 23.88 3.46 18.66
N CYS A 302 24.24 4.69 18.29
CA CYS A 302 25.01 4.97 17.06
C CYS A 302 26.39 5.60 17.30
N GLY A 303 26.77 5.85 18.54
CA GLY A 303 28.06 6.46 18.90
C GLY A 303 28.23 7.92 18.48
N SER A 304 27.26 8.53 17.78
CA SER A 304 27.39 9.91 17.33
C SER A 304 27.06 10.92 18.43
N LYS A 305 27.83 12.02 18.53
CA LYS A 305 27.50 13.20 19.34
C LYS A 305 26.48 14.10 18.63
N ALA A 306 25.33 13.51 18.27
CA ALA A 306 24.29 14.16 17.49
C ALA A 306 22.95 14.29 18.25
N LEU A 307 22.97 14.20 19.58
CA LEU A 307 21.81 14.41 20.43
C LEU A 307 21.43 15.89 20.48
N ARG A 308 20.21 16.19 20.04
CA ARG A 308 19.66 17.55 20.03
C ARG A 308 18.31 17.56 20.73
N PHE A 309 18.07 18.57 21.54
CA PHE A 309 16.75 18.78 22.12
C PHE A 309 15.72 19.14 21.05
N LYS A 310 14.62 18.39 21.00
CA LYS A 310 13.52 18.65 20.08
C LYS A 310 12.19 18.38 20.77
N ASN A 311 11.33 19.39 20.81
CA ASN A 311 10.01 19.40 21.46
C ASN A 311 10.07 19.06 22.97
N THR A 312 10.24 17.79 23.30
CA THR A 312 10.04 17.27 24.67
C THR A 312 11.21 16.45 25.17
N GLU A 313 12.14 16.06 24.29
CA GLU A 313 13.23 15.14 24.59
C GLU A 313 14.43 15.41 23.69
N TYR A 314 15.58 14.82 24.02
CA TYR A 314 16.75 14.80 23.15
C TYR A 314 16.61 13.67 22.16
N LYS A 315 16.62 13.98 20.88
CA LYS A 315 16.61 13.01 19.79
C LYS A 315 17.96 12.99 19.11
N CYS A 316 18.46 11.80 18.81
CA CYS A 316 19.65 11.64 18.00
C CYS A 316 19.35 12.03 16.56
N CYS A 317 20.23 12.83 15.96
CA CYS A 317 20.17 13.20 14.54
C CYS A 317 21.23 12.48 13.71
N GLY A 318 21.97 11.54 14.32
CA GLY A 318 22.99 10.74 13.67
C GLY A 318 22.42 9.62 12.79
N ASN A 319 23.31 8.84 12.19
CA ASN A 319 22.95 7.69 11.38
C ASN A 319 23.34 6.42 12.14
N PHE A 320 22.42 5.45 12.23
CA PHE A 320 22.71 4.13 12.77
C PHE A 320 23.48 3.28 11.74
N SER A 321 23.14 3.45 10.47
CA SER A 321 23.79 2.83 9.30
C SER A 321 23.72 3.76 8.09
N GLU A 322 24.21 3.32 6.93
CA GLU A 322 24.05 4.09 5.69
C GLU A 322 22.60 4.09 5.14
N PHE A 323 21.73 3.24 5.71
CA PHE A 323 20.33 3.09 5.33
C PHE A 323 19.38 3.77 6.33
N THR A 324 19.80 3.92 7.59
CA THR A 324 18.86 4.21 8.69
C THR A 324 19.36 5.32 9.60
N THR A 325 18.52 6.33 9.82
CA THR A 325 18.77 7.37 10.80
C THR A 325 18.56 6.85 12.22
N CYS A 326 19.40 7.27 13.15
CA CYS A 326 19.25 6.90 14.55
C CYS A 326 17.94 7.49 15.11
N THR A 327 17.12 6.65 15.75
CA THR A 327 15.86 7.07 16.37
C THR A 327 15.96 7.17 17.90
N TYR A 328 17.16 7.07 18.46
CA TYR A 328 17.38 7.16 19.90
C TYR A 328 16.81 8.48 20.45
N ALA A 329 16.05 8.37 21.54
CA ALA A 329 15.50 9.52 22.24
C ALA A 329 15.61 9.36 23.75
N THR A 330 15.93 10.45 24.45
CA THR A 330 16.05 10.47 25.91
C THR A 330 15.67 11.83 26.48
N ALA A 331 14.98 11.87 27.62
CA ALA A 331 14.71 13.11 28.33
C ALA A 331 15.96 13.65 29.06
N GLU A 332 16.84 12.75 29.52
CA GLU A 332 17.99 13.09 30.37
C GLU A 332 19.30 12.52 29.76
N PRO A 333 19.91 13.20 28.78
CA PRO A 333 21.21 12.79 28.26
C PRO A 333 22.32 13.10 29.26
N LYS A 334 23.33 12.23 29.32
CA LYS A 334 24.60 12.54 30.02
C LYS A 334 25.32 13.67 29.29
N ARG A 335 25.99 14.54 30.04
CA ARG A 335 26.63 15.75 29.51
C ARG A 335 28.01 15.99 30.07
N SER A 336 28.83 16.61 29.24
CA SER A 336 30.15 17.14 29.58
C SER A 336 30.20 18.65 29.35
N LYS A 337 31.16 19.32 30.01
CA LYS A 337 31.33 20.77 29.88
C LYS A 337 31.80 21.11 28.45
N ILE A 338 31.22 22.15 27.86
CA ILE A 338 31.66 22.65 26.54
C ILE A 338 33.10 23.13 26.62
N LYS A 339 33.92 22.72 25.65
CA LYS A 339 35.30 23.17 25.47
C LYS A 339 35.31 24.31 24.46
N ILE A 340 36.02 25.40 24.74
CA ILE A 340 36.04 26.57 23.85
C ILE A 340 37.49 27.05 23.73
N PRO A 341 37.98 27.35 22.52
CA PRO A 341 39.30 27.92 22.32
C PRO A 341 39.51 29.20 23.15
N GLU A 342 40.71 29.38 23.69
CA GLU A 342 41.04 30.54 24.56
C GLU A 342 40.87 31.87 23.83
N GLU A 343 41.19 31.92 22.53
CA GLU A 343 40.99 33.07 21.66
C GLU A 343 39.51 33.51 21.59
N PHE A 344 38.60 32.54 21.48
CA PHE A 344 37.16 32.81 21.43
C PHE A 344 36.59 33.18 22.81
N LEU A 345 37.19 32.70 23.89
CA LEU A 345 36.82 33.14 25.25
C LEU A 345 37.25 34.58 25.53
N ALA A 346 38.38 35.02 24.98
CA ALA A 346 38.86 36.40 25.07
C ALA A 346 37.95 37.36 24.28
N GLU A 347 37.54 36.98 23.07
CA GLU A 347 36.69 37.81 22.20
C GLU A 347 35.20 37.75 22.59
N PHE A 348 34.71 36.58 23.00
CA PHE A 348 33.29 36.31 23.25
C PHE A 348 33.04 35.75 24.66
N SER A 349 33.08 36.64 25.66
CA SER A 349 32.89 36.27 27.07
C SER A 349 31.58 35.52 27.39
N PHE A 350 30.53 35.67 26.57
CA PHE A 350 29.25 34.98 26.73
C PHE A 350 29.29 33.49 26.37
N LEU A 351 30.38 33.03 25.74
CA LEU A 351 30.60 31.62 25.42
C LEU A 351 30.98 30.80 26.66
N LYS A 352 31.41 31.44 27.77
CA LYS A 352 31.77 30.76 29.02
C LYS A 352 30.55 30.03 29.63
N GLY A 353 30.37 28.79 29.19
CA GLY A 353 29.24 27.93 29.52
C GLY A 353 29.40 27.10 30.80
N GLY A 354 28.28 26.64 31.34
CA GLY A 354 28.19 25.82 32.56
C GLY A 354 27.64 24.42 32.29
N LEU A 355 27.73 23.54 33.29
CA LEU A 355 27.06 22.23 33.28
C LEU A 355 25.77 22.38 34.10
N GLY A 356 24.61 22.42 33.41
CA GLY A 356 23.31 22.68 34.04
C GLY A 356 22.25 21.67 33.60
N LYS A 357 21.25 21.41 34.45
CA LYS A 357 20.12 20.54 34.09
C LYS A 357 19.07 21.34 33.30
N ARG A 358 18.68 20.86 32.12
CA ARG A 358 17.58 21.46 31.34
C ARG A 358 16.24 21.04 31.93
N LEU A 359 15.40 22.01 32.27
CA LEU A 359 14.01 21.80 32.67
C LEU A 359 13.15 21.52 31.43
N ILE A 360 12.36 20.44 31.47
CA ILE A 360 11.45 20.02 30.40
C ILE A 360 10.00 20.19 30.91
N PRO A 361 9.09 20.81 30.14
CA PRO A 361 7.70 20.98 30.57
C PRO A 361 6.97 19.63 30.79
N ALA A 362 6.47 19.39 32.01
CA ALA A 362 5.57 18.27 32.28
C ALA A 362 4.20 18.52 31.60
N GLY A 363 3.78 17.59 30.73
CA GLY A 363 2.54 17.64 29.96
C GLY A 363 2.64 17.12 28.51
N ALA A 364 3.85 17.00 27.97
CA ALA A 364 4.04 16.70 26.56
C ALA A 364 4.29 15.22 26.22
N SER A 365 4.28 14.32 27.23
CA SER A 365 4.54 12.88 27.06
C SER A 365 3.28 12.00 27.01
N LYS A 366 2.10 12.56 26.75
CA LYS A 366 0.91 11.73 26.47
C LYS A 366 0.96 11.23 25.03
N LYS A 367 1.61 10.08 24.82
CA LYS A 367 1.49 9.32 23.56
C LYS A 367 0.00 9.08 23.31
N SER A 368 -0.52 9.51 22.16
CA SER A 368 -1.85 9.12 21.71
C SER A 368 -1.87 7.60 21.54
N ALA A 369 -2.76 6.92 22.27
CA ALA A 369 -2.99 5.49 22.14
C ALA A 369 -3.25 5.11 20.66
N LYS A 370 -2.66 3.99 20.24
CA LYS A 370 -2.94 3.34 18.95
C LYS A 370 -4.45 3.19 18.80
N THR A 371 -5.01 3.72 17.72
CA THR A 371 -6.41 3.54 17.39
C THR A 371 -6.60 2.10 16.91
N GLU A 372 -7.27 1.31 17.74
CA GLU A 372 -7.76 -0.02 17.35
C GLU A 372 -8.69 0.11 16.14
N ALA A 373 -8.56 -0.85 15.22
CA ALA A 373 -9.37 -0.97 14.03
C ALA A 373 -10.86 -1.09 14.44
N THR A 374 -11.62 -0.02 14.25
CA THR A 374 -13.06 -0.06 14.46
C THR A 374 -13.70 -0.89 13.36
N ILE A 375 -14.29 -2.01 13.76
CA ILE A 375 -15.15 -2.89 12.98
C ILE A 375 -16.16 -2.02 12.22
N ARG A 376 -16.05 -1.99 10.89
CA ARG A 376 -17.01 -1.32 10.00
C ARG A 376 -18.29 -2.16 9.98
N ASN A 377 -19.36 -1.63 10.55
CA ASN A 377 -20.70 -2.18 10.42
C ASN A 377 -21.07 -2.29 8.92
N LYS A 378 -21.47 -3.50 8.49
CA LYS A 378 -22.03 -3.79 7.16
C LYS A 378 -23.31 -2.99 6.96
N THR A 379 -23.29 -1.95 6.13
CA THR A 379 -24.51 -1.32 5.63
C THR A 379 -25.06 -2.14 4.44
N LEU A 380 -26.32 -2.58 4.56
CA LEU A 380 -27.04 -3.35 3.52
C LEU A 380 -27.02 -2.64 2.16
N ALA A 381 -26.80 -3.39 1.09
CA ALA A 381 -26.85 -2.89 -0.28
C ALA A 381 -28.26 -2.46 -0.69
N LYS A 382 -28.38 -1.39 -1.48
CA LYS A 382 -29.66 -0.92 -1.99
C LYS A 382 -30.19 -1.85 -3.08
N PRO A 383 -31.52 -2.01 -3.18
CA PRO A 383 -32.15 -3.08 -3.95
C PRO A 383 -31.92 -2.99 -5.47
N LEU A 384 -31.79 -1.80 -6.06
CA LEU A 384 -31.64 -1.65 -7.52
C LEU A 384 -30.21 -1.31 -7.96
N THR A 385 -29.22 -1.45 -7.08
CA THR A 385 -27.83 -1.08 -7.36
C THR A 385 -27.26 -1.90 -8.52
N GLY A 386 -26.81 -1.24 -9.59
CA GLY A 386 -26.21 -1.90 -10.76
C GLY A 386 -27.21 -2.35 -11.83
N LEU A 387 -28.51 -2.09 -11.65
CA LEU A 387 -29.58 -2.49 -12.58
C LEU A 387 -30.02 -1.32 -13.46
N ALA A 388 -30.38 -1.59 -14.71
CA ALA A 388 -30.95 -0.60 -15.63
C ALA A 388 -32.46 -0.82 -15.81
N ILE A 389 -33.26 0.25 -15.79
CA ILE A 389 -34.72 0.23 -15.94
C ILE A 389 -35.12 1.25 -16.99
N VAL A 390 -36.06 0.90 -17.87
CA VAL A 390 -36.65 1.81 -18.85
C VAL A 390 -38.02 2.28 -18.35
N VAL A 391 -38.36 3.54 -18.57
CA VAL A 391 -39.66 4.11 -18.18
C VAL A 391 -40.41 4.59 -19.42
N GLU A 392 -41.66 4.16 -19.59
CA GLU A 392 -42.55 4.57 -20.68
C GLU A 392 -43.99 4.76 -20.19
N GLY A 393 -44.56 5.95 -20.40
CA GLY A 393 -45.98 6.24 -20.16
C GLY A 393 -46.48 5.82 -18.78
N THR A 394 -45.93 6.45 -17.74
CA THR A 394 -46.28 6.20 -16.33
C THR A 394 -47.51 7.02 -15.89
N VAL A 395 -48.18 6.57 -14.82
CA VAL A 395 -49.32 7.28 -14.20
C VAL A 395 -48.85 8.55 -13.48
N GLN A 396 -47.66 8.52 -12.87
CA GLN A 396 -46.97 9.70 -12.32
C GLN A 396 -46.03 10.34 -13.35
N ASP A 397 -45.59 11.58 -13.11
CA ASP A 397 -44.59 12.27 -13.94
C ASP A 397 -43.33 11.40 -14.08
N ALA A 398 -42.90 11.18 -15.33
CA ALA A 398 -41.76 10.34 -15.66
C ALA A 398 -40.47 10.77 -14.94
N GLU A 399 -40.31 12.06 -14.60
CA GLU A 399 -39.14 12.53 -13.84
C GLU A 399 -39.18 12.11 -12.37
N VAL A 400 -40.37 11.99 -11.77
CA VAL A 400 -40.55 11.49 -10.40
C VAL A 400 -40.21 10.01 -10.31
N VAL A 401 -40.66 9.22 -11.28
CA VAL A 401 -40.36 7.78 -11.37
C VAL A 401 -38.85 7.57 -11.58
N ARG A 402 -38.21 8.38 -12.42
CA ARG A 402 -36.75 8.38 -12.61
C ARG A 402 -35.99 8.71 -11.33
N ALA A 403 -36.47 9.70 -10.57
CA ALA A 403 -35.85 10.07 -9.28
C ALA A 403 -35.96 8.93 -8.25
N LYS A 404 -37.09 8.20 -8.21
CA LYS A 404 -37.26 7.01 -7.36
C LYS A 404 -36.32 5.87 -7.76
N ILE A 405 -36.16 5.59 -9.06
CA ILE A 405 -35.22 4.56 -9.55
C ILE A 405 -33.78 4.91 -9.12
N LEU A 406 -33.39 6.18 -9.27
CA LEU A 406 -32.06 6.66 -8.87
C LEU A 406 -31.85 6.60 -7.35
N SER A 407 -32.86 6.89 -6.54
CA SER A 407 -32.76 6.83 -5.07
C SER A 407 -32.58 5.39 -4.55
N PHE A 408 -33.07 4.38 -5.28
CA PHE A 408 -32.87 2.96 -4.98
C PHE A 408 -31.61 2.35 -5.62
N GLY A 409 -30.79 3.14 -6.31
CA GLY A 409 -29.50 2.72 -6.87
C GLY A 409 -29.53 2.25 -8.33
N GLY A 410 -30.69 2.30 -8.99
CA GLY A 410 -30.86 1.90 -10.39
C GLY A 410 -30.50 2.99 -11.40
N LYS A 411 -30.18 2.57 -12.63
CA LYS A 411 -29.93 3.44 -13.79
C LYS A 411 -31.16 3.50 -14.68
N VAL A 412 -31.47 4.68 -15.23
CA VAL A 412 -32.57 4.81 -16.20
C VAL A 412 -32.01 4.71 -17.62
N ALA A 413 -32.38 3.66 -18.34
CA ALA A 413 -31.97 3.47 -19.74
C ALA A 413 -32.94 4.17 -20.71
N LYS A 414 -32.41 4.65 -21.84
CA LYS A 414 -33.21 5.31 -22.88
C LYS A 414 -33.85 4.33 -23.86
N GLN A 415 -33.26 3.15 -24.02
CA GLN A 415 -33.69 2.10 -24.95
C GLN A 415 -33.84 0.78 -24.20
N VAL A 416 -34.74 -0.06 -24.69
CA VAL A 416 -34.89 -1.44 -24.22
C VAL A 416 -33.78 -2.27 -24.86
N THR A 417 -32.97 -2.91 -24.04
CA THR A 417 -31.92 -3.88 -24.44
C THR A 417 -32.04 -5.12 -23.54
N PRO A 418 -31.46 -6.28 -23.91
CA PRO A 418 -31.52 -7.50 -23.10
C PRO A 418 -30.89 -7.38 -21.70
N GLU A 419 -30.08 -6.35 -21.46
CA GLU A 419 -29.42 -6.07 -20.16
C GLU A 419 -30.28 -5.22 -19.21
N VAL A 420 -31.45 -4.76 -19.67
CA VAL A 420 -32.41 -3.99 -18.87
C VAL A 420 -33.23 -4.95 -18.00
N LEU A 421 -33.36 -4.64 -16.71
CA LEU A 421 -34.10 -5.44 -15.75
C LEU A 421 -35.60 -5.52 -16.07
N CYS A 422 -36.23 -4.36 -16.32
CA CYS A 422 -37.64 -4.26 -16.68
C CYS A 422 -37.98 -2.91 -17.33
N VAL A 423 -39.14 -2.86 -17.97
CA VAL A 423 -39.77 -1.63 -18.44
C VAL A 423 -40.93 -1.27 -17.52
N ILE A 424 -40.92 -0.09 -16.91
CA ILE A 424 -42.05 0.42 -16.13
C ILE A 424 -43.02 1.12 -17.09
N SER A 425 -44.25 0.62 -17.18
CA SER A 425 -45.31 1.12 -18.07
C SER A 425 -46.71 0.86 -17.51
N THR A 426 -47.76 1.33 -18.19
CA THR A 426 -49.18 1.08 -17.87
C THR A 426 -49.78 -0.03 -18.75
N GLN A 427 -50.88 -0.64 -18.28
CA GLN A 427 -51.62 -1.68 -19.01
C GLN A 427 -52.11 -1.17 -20.38
N GLU A 428 -52.56 0.08 -20.44
CA GLU A 428 -53.04 0.71 -21.68
C GLU A 428 -51.96 0.73 -22.79
N ASN A 429 -50.68 0.93 -22.43
CA ASN A 429 -49.57 0.91 -23.39
C ASN A 429 -49.18 -0.52 -23.81
N VAL A 430 -49.44 -1.50 -22.94
CA VAL A 430 -49.26 -2.91 -23.26
C VAL A 430 -50.31 -3.35 -24.27
N ASP A 431 -51.58 -2.99 -24.03
CA ASP A 431 -52.70 -3.31 -24.92
C ASP A 431 -52.54 -2.62 -26.29
N LYS A 432 -51.99 -1.40 -26.32
CA LYS A 432 -51.69 -0.64 -27.55
C LYS A 432 -50.42 -1.07 -28.27
N MET A 433 -49.61 -1.96 -27.68
CA MET A 433 -48.33 -2.43 -28.22
C MET A 433 -47.44 -1.27 -28.74
N THR A 434 -47.08 -0.36 -27.84
CA THR A 434 -46.19 0.77 -28.15
C THR A 434 -44.81 0.28 -28.65
N THR A 435 -44.04 1.18 -29.26
CA THR A 435 -42.73 0.83 -29.86
C THR A 435 -41.73 0.25 -28.87
N LYS A 436 -41.75 0.64 -27.58
CA LYS A 436 -40.87 0.01 -26.57
C LYS A 436 -41.45 -1.26 -25.96
N VAL A 437 -42.78 -1.39 -25.84
CA VAL A 437 -43.43 -2.65 -25.43
C VAL A 437 -43.18 -3.74 -26.48
N LYS A 438 -43.30 -3.43 -27.78
CA LYS A 438 -42.94 -4.36 -28.88
C LYS A 438 -41.48 -4.81 -28.83
N ARG A 439 -40.57 -3.90 -28.46
CA ARG A 439 -39.14 -4.22 -28.28
C ARG A 439 -38.90 -5.06 -27.02
N ALA A 440 -39.59 -4.74 -25.92
CA ALA A 440 -39.53 -5.54 -24.70
C ALA A 440 -40.04 -6.97 -24.93
N GLN A 441 -41.10 -7.15 -25.72
CA GLN A 441 -41.60 -8.47 -26.11
C GLN A 441 -40.59 -9.22 -27.00
N LYS A 442 -40.00 -8.54 -27.99
CA LYS A 442 -38.99 -9.15 -28.89
C LYS A 442 -37.73 -9.60 -28.14
N ASP A 443 -37.24 -8.77 -27.23
CA ASP A 443 -36.01 -9.02 -26.47
C ASP A 443 -36.27 -9.77 -25.14
N ASN A 444 -37.51 -10.23 -24.92
CA ASN A 444 -37.97 -10.96 -23.74
C ASN A 444 -37.70 -10.24 -22.40
N VAL A 445 -37.84 -8.92 -22.37
CA VAL A 445 -37.70 -8.07 -21.18
C VAL A 445 -39.08 -7.85 -20.53
N PRO A 446 -39.24 -8.09 -19.21
CA PRO A 446 -40.53 -7.96 -18.55
C PRO A 446 -41.00 -6.50 -18.46
N VAL A 447 -42.29 -6.28 -18.70
CA VAL A 447 -42.96 -4.99 -18.50
C VAL A 447 -43.73 -5.03 -17.18
N VAL A 448 -43.51 -4.05 -16.30
CA VAL A 448 -44.10 -4.02 -14.95
C VAL A 448 -44.83 -2.71 -14.65
N SER A 449 -45.78 -2.75 -13.72
CA SER A 449 -46.47 -1.56 -13.21
C SER A 449 -45.57 -0.70 -12.31
N GLU A 450 -45.97 0.56 -12.07
CA GLU A 450 -45.23 1.50 -11.21
C GLU A 450 -45.11 1.01 -9.75
N ASP A 451 -46.09 0.26 -9.26
CA ASP A 451 -46.17 -0.28 -7.88
C ASP A 451 -44.95 -1.14 -7.50
N PHE A 452 -44.22 -1.65 -8.50
CA PHE A 452 -42.94 -2.34 -8.32
C PHE A 452 -41.94 -1.49 -7.49
N LEU A 453 -41.88 -0.18 -7.72
CA LEU A 453 -40.95 0.71 -7.02
C LEU A 453 -41.28 0.87 -5.53
N GLU A 454 -42.53 0.66 -5.14
CA GLU A 454 -42.97 0.76 -3.75
C GLU A 454 -42.57 -0.48 -2.96
N LYS A 455 -42.59 -1.66 -3.58
CA LYS A 455 -42.07 -2.89 -2.96
C LYS A 455 -40.54 -2.92 -2.92
N CYS A 456 -39.86 -2.33 -3.91
CA CYS A 456 -38.40 -2.16 -3.85
C CYS A 456 -37.97 -1.36 -2.61
N ARG A 457 -38.79 -0.43 -2.11
CA ARG A 457 -38.53 0.30 -0.85
C ARG A 457 -38.36 -0.62 0.37
N GLN A 458 -38.99 -1.79 0.36
CA GLN A 458 -38.93 -2.78 1.44
C GLN A 458 -37.73 -3.75 1.33
N GLY A 459 -36.89 -3.60 0.31
CA GLY A 459 -35.63 -4.35 0.15
C GLY A 459 -35.72 -5.66 -0.64
N LYS A 460 -36.88 -6.02 -1.19
CA LYS A 460 -37.06 -7.17 -2.08
C LYS A 460 -37.30 -6.71 -3.52
N VAL A 461 -36.61 -7.32 -4.48
CA VAL A 461 -36.78 -7.06 -5.92
C VAL A 461 -37.45 -8.28 -6.55
N GLU A 462 -38.77 -8.25 -6.67
CA GLU A 462 -39.60 -9.31 -7.27
C GLU A 462 -40.46 -8.69 -8.38
N LEU A 463 -40.26 -9.11 -9.64
CA LEU A 463 -40.96 -8.55 -10.80
C LEU A 463 -42.29 -9.26 -11.09
N ASN A 464 -42.37 -10.57 -10.83
CA ASN A 464 -43.52 -11.43 -11.17
C ASN A 464 -44.89 -10.90 -10.72
N PRO A 465 -45.09 -10.41 -9.47
CA PRO A 465 -46.40 -9.92 -9.03
C PRO A 465 -46.82 -8.57 -9.65
N HIS A 466 -45.95 -7.97 -10.48
CA HIS A 466 -46.18 -6.66 -11.10
C HIS A 466 -46.10 -6.70 -12.63
N LYS A 467 -45.95 -7.88 -13.25
CA LYS A 467 -45.88 -8.03 -14.70
C LYS A 467 -47.22 -7.68 -15.35
N LEU A 468 -47.14 -6.94 -16.46
CA LEU A 468 -48.30 -6.51 -17.26
C LEU A 468 -48.46 -7.29 -18.57
N GLY A 469 -47.57 -8.26 -18.85
CA GLY A 469 -47.63 -9.10 -20.05
C GLY A 469 -47.03 -10.49 -19.82
N ASP A 470 -47.33 -11.42 -20.73
CA ASP A 470 -47.04 -12.87 -20.60
C ASP A 470 -45.61 -13.28 -21.00
N TRP A 471 -44.68 -12.32 -21.07
CA TRP A 471 -43.27 -12.54 -21.46
C TRP A 471 -42.29 -12.07 -20.37
N GLY A 472 -41.02 -12.45 -20.50
CA GLY A 472 -39.95 -12.16 -19.53
C GLY A 472 -39.56 -13.38 -18.70
N ASP A 473 -38.38 -13.92 -18.98
CA ASP A 473 -37.81 -15.11 -18.33
C ASP A 473 -37.21 -14.81 -16.95
N GLU A 474 -37.57 -15.63 -15.96
CA GLU A 474 -37.14 -15.52 -14.57
C GLU A 474 -35.66 -15.92 -14.39
N ALA A 475 -35.14 -16.81 -15.24
CA ALA A 475 -33.72 -17.19 -15.26
C ALA A 475 -32.81 -16.03 -15.71
N VAL A 476 -33.28 -15.20 -16.64
CA VAL A 476 -32.55 -14.01 -17.14
C VAL A 476 -32.57 -12.90 -16.08
N THR A 477 -33.72 -12.69 -15.45
CA THR A 477 -33.91 -11.69 -14.39
C THR A 477 -33.00 -12.00 -13.18
N SER A 478 -32.96 -13.26 -12.74
CA SER A 478 -32.11 -13.70 -11.61
C SER A 478 -30.61 -13.59 -11.92
N LYS A 479 -30.20 -13.88 -13.16
CA LYS A 479 -28.82 -13.67 -13.64
C LYS A 479 -28.41 -12.18 -13.55
N LEU A 480 -29.25 -11.25 -14.00
CA LEU A 480 -28.97 -9.81 -13.95
C LEU A 480 -28.87 -9.29 -12.50
N LEU A 481 -29.74 -9.76 -11.60
CA LEU A 481 -29.68 -9.44 -10.16
C LEU A 481 -28.38 -9.93 -9.50
N SER A 482 -27.89 -11.11 -9.89
CA SER A 482 -26.62 -11.66 -9.39
C SER A 482 -25.40 -10.86 -9.88
N GLN A 483 -25.40 -10.41 -11.14
CA GLN A 483 -24.33 -9.60 -11.73
C GLN A 483 -24.27 -8.19 -11.13
N ALA A 484 -25.43 -7.57 -10.90
CA ALA A 484 -25.53 -6.24 -10.30
C ALA A 484 -24.98 -6.21 -8.85
N SER A 485 -25.18 -7.30 -8.10
CA SER A 485 -24.63 -7.47 -6.75
C SER A 485 -23.10 -7.51 -6.74
N LYS A 486 -22.46 -8.11 -7.76
CA LYS A 486 -21.00 -8.13 -7.92
C LYS A 486 -20.45 -6.75 -8.29
N SER A 487 -21.07 -6.06 -9.25
CA SER A 487 -20.67 -4.71 -9.68
C SER A 487 -20.78 -3.65 -8.58
N ALA A 488 -21.78 -3.78 -7.69
CA ALA A 488 -21.95 -2.89 -6.55
C ALA A 488 -20.81 -3.01 -5.51
N ALA A 489 -20.17 -4.18 -5.40
CA ALA A 489 -19.03 -4.38 -4.52
C ALA A 489 -17.75 -3.71 -5.07
N GLU A 490 -17.57 -3.71 -6.40
CA GLU A 490 -16.44 -3.09 -7.09
C GLU A 490 -16.51 -1.55 -7.11
N GLU A 491 -17.69 -0.95 -7.28
CA GLU A 491 -17.86 0.52 -7.23
C GLU A 491 -17.56 1.11 -5.84
N ARG A 492 -17.87 0.38 -4.76
CA ARG A 492 -17.53 0.78 -3.37
C ARG A 492 -16.02 0.86 -3.12
N GLN A 493 -15.21 0.10 -3.87
CA GLN A 493 -13.75 0.19 -3.79
C GLN A 493 -13.18 1.39 -4.56
N LYS A 494 -13.89 1.91 -5.57
CA LYS A 494 -13.42 3.06 -6.38
C LYS A 494 -13.65 4.42 -5.70
N SER A 495 -14.72 4.60 -4.92
CA SER A 495 -15.04 5.88 -4.26
C SER A 495 -14.08 6.26 -3.12
N ASN A 496 -13.33 5.29 -2.59
CA ASN A 496 -12.29 5.48 -1.56
C ASN A 496 -10.86 5.57 -2.11
N LYS A 497 -10.63 5.48 -3.43
CA LYS A 497 -9.27 5.59 -3.99
C LYS A 497 -8.75 7.03 -3.96
N SER A 498 -7.50 7.18 -3.54
CA SER A 498 -6.77 8.45 -3.51
C SER A 498 -6.58 9.01 -4.93
N ILE A 499 -6.57 10.35 -5.08
CA ILE A 499 -6.29 11.06 -6.35
C ILE A 499 -4.88 10.76 -6.90
N PHE A 500 -3.97 10.26 -6.05
CA PHE A 500 -2.59 9.93 -6.41
C PHE A 500 -2.37 8.46 -6.76
N LEU A 501 -3.40 7.60 -6.59
CA LEU A 501 -3.35 6.23 -7.10
C LEU A 501 -3.62 6.28 -8.61
N LYS A 502 -2.77 5.62 -9.40
CA LYS A 502 -2.97 5.54 -10.85
C LYS A 502 -4.31 4.85 -11.14
N SER A 503 -5.17 5.47 -11.95
CA SER A 503 -6.32 4.78 -12.55
C SER A 503 -5.77 3.61 -13.37
N GLY A 504 -6.29 2.41 -13.13
CA GLY A 504 -5.83 1.15 -13.75
C GLY A 504 -6.12 1.02 -15.24
N GLU A 505 -6.08 2.11 -16.00
CA GLU A 505 -6.08 2.05 -17.46
C GLU A 505 -4.64 1.87 -17.94
N ASP A 506 -4.31 0.62 -18.25
CA ASP A 506 -3.09 0.22 -18.92
C ASP A 506 -3.07 0.81 -20.34
N THR A 507 -2.41 1.94 -20.51
CA THR A 507 -1.77 2.24 -21.79
C THR A 507 -0.53 1.37 -21.85
N THR A 508 -0.59 0.24 -22.56
CA THR A 508 0.60 -0.51 -22.95
C THR A 508 1.41 0.39 -23.87
N MET A 509 2.32 1.19 -23.30
CA MET A 509 3.16 2.10 -24.07
C MET A 509 4.26 1.28 -24.73
N ARG A 510 4.29 1.33 -26.06
CA ARG A 510 5.33 0.71 -26.90
C ARG A 510 6.62 1.45 -26.62
N VAL A 511 7.62 0.75 -26.08
CA VAL A 511 8.97 1.27 -25.88
C VAL A 511 9.78 0.83 -27.11
N LYS A 512 10.16 1.75 -28.00
CA LYS A 512 11.02 1.42 -29.14
C LYS A 512 12.49 1.62 -28.77
N MET A 513 13.24 0.55 -28.77
CA MET A 513 14.66 0.55 -28.42
C MET A 513 15.53 0.96 -29.62
N ASN A 514 16.43 1.90 -29.39
CA ASN A 514 17.58 2.17 -30.25
C ASN A 514 18.83 2.06 -29.35
N GLY A 515 19.52 0.91 -29.30
CA GLY A 515 20.74 0.69 -28.47
C GLY A 515 20.55 -0.27 -27.29
N LEU A 516 21.55 -0.39 -26.39
CA LEU A 516 21.57 -1.37 -25.27
C LEU A 516 20.64 -1.05 -24.09
N ALA A 517 20.02 0.13 -24.05
CA ALA A 517 18.96 0.42 -23.08
C ALA A 517 17.81 1.18 -23.72
N ALA A 518 16.60 0.85 -23.27
CA ALA A 518 15.38 1.54 -23.65
C ALA A 518 15.35 2.99 -23.14
N VAL A 519 14.89 3.89 -23.99
CA VAL A 519 14.59 5.28 -23.62
C VAL A 519 13.31 5.31 -22.80
N GLU A 520 13.29 6.05 -21.69
CA GLU A 520 12.08 6.20 -20.90
C GLU A 520 11.01 6.97 -21.68
N PRO A 521 9.78 6.42 -21.83
CA PRO A 521 8.69 7.06 -22.59
C PRO A 521 8.30 8.44 -22.08
N ASP A 522 8.44 8.65 -20.77
CA ASP A 522 8.17 9.91 -20.09
C ASP A 522 9.09 11.05 -20.57
N SER A 523 10.18 10.74 -21.28
CA SER A 523 11.03 11.75 -21.93
C SER A 523 10.39 12.37 -23.18
N GLY A 524 9.40 11.71 -23.79
CA GLY A 524 8.85 12.08 -25.09
C GLY A 524 9.80 11.86 -26.27
N LEU A 525 10.98 11.26 -26.04
CA LEU A 525 12.00 10.96 -27.05
C LEU A 525 12.10 9.46 -27.38
N ASP A 526 11.14 8.66 -26.94
CA ASP A 526 11.06 7.23 -27.27
C ASP A 526 10.95 7.03 -28.79
N GLY A 527 11.78 6.14 -29.34
CA GLY A 527 11.93 5.94 -30.79
C GLY A 527 12.64 7.05 -31.56
N ILE A 528 13.01 8.18 -30.93
CA ILE A 528 13.71 9.31 -31.57
C ILE A 528 15.17 9.39 -31.13
N ALA A 529 15.41 9.21 -29.83
CA ALA A 529 16.75 9.21 -29.25
C ALA A 529 17.20 7.78 -28.92
N LYS A 530 18.49 7.61 -28.66
CA LYS A 530 19.09 6.40 -28.10
C LYS A 530 19.74 6.72 -26.75
N VAL A 531 19.80 5.76 -25.84
CA VAL A 531 20.59 5.93 -24.61
C VAL A 531 22.07 5.96 -24.97
N TYR A 532 22.80 6.94 -24.46
CA TYR A 532 24.23 7.08 -24.71
C TYR A 532 25.02 5.92 -24.08
N GLN A 533 25.95 5.37 -24.84
CA GLN A 533 26.80 4.25 -24.42
C GLN A 533 28.27 4.51 -24.79
N ARG A 534 29.18 4.07 -23.92
CA ARG A 534 30.63 4.09 -24.15
C ARG A 534 31.17 2.67 -23.96
N GLY A 535 31.35 1.93 -25.05
CA GLY A 535 31.72 0.51 -24.99
C GLY A 535 30.61 -0.31 -24.31
N LYS A 536 30.94 -0.97 -23.19
CA LYS A 536 29.96 -1.72 -22.37
C LYS A 536 29.25 -0.86 -21.32
N ASP A 537 29.64 0.40 -21.16
CA ASP A 537 29.08 1.29 -20.14
C ASP A 537 27.87 2.04 -20.69
N VAL A 538 26.69 1.68 -20.19
CA VAL A 538 25.41 2.33 -20.50
C VAL A 538 25.15 3.46 -19.50
N TYR A 539 24.89 4.67 -19.99
CA TYR A 539 24.61 5.85 -19.15
C TYR A 539 23.12 5.94 -18.79
N SER A 540 22.66 4.92 -18.06
CA SER A 540 21.32 4.84 -17.48
C SER A 540 21.41 4.20 -16.10
N CYS A 541 20.72 4.77 -15.12
CA CYS A 541 20.59 4.16 -13.81
C CYS A 541 19.22 4.44 -13.19
N VAL A 542 18.75 3.50 -12.37
CA VAL A 542 17.59 3.67 -11.50
C VAL A 542 18.08 3.60 -10.07
N LEU A 543 17.69 4.59 -9.29
CA LEU A 543 18.05 4.72 -7.89
C LEU A 543 16.80 4.57 -7.01
N GLY A 544 16.97 3.93 -5.86
CA GLY A 544 15.92 3.70 -4.87
C GLY A 544 16.29 4.26 -3.50
N PHE A 545 15.30 4.78 -2.77
CA PHE A 545 15.45 5.21 -1.39
C PHE A 545 14.20 4.86 -0.59
N ALA A 546 14.34 3.96 0.38
CA ALA A 546 13.28 3.59 1.29
C ALA A 546 13.68 3.92 2.74
N ASP A 547 12.75 4.51 3.48
CA ASP A 547 12.89 4.76 4.92
C ASP A 547 11.53 4.54 5.59
N VAL A 548 11.41 3.41 6.29
CA VAL A 548 10.23 2.95 7.02
C VAL A 548 9.83 3.94 8.11
N SER A 549 10.80 4.58 8.78
CA SER A 549 10.52 5.52 9.87
C SER A 549 9.83 6.79 9.38
N ARG A 550 10.23 7.26 8.20
CA ARG A 550 9.63 8.44 7.53
C ARG A 550 8.47 8.06 6.61
N GLY A 551 8.28 6.78 6.35
CA GLY A 551 7.35 6.27 5.34
C GLY A 551 7.71 6.67 3.91
N THR A 552 8.94 7.14 3.64
CA THR A 552 9.38 7.53 2.29
C THR A 552 9.78 6.30 1.49
N ASN A 553 9.34 6.25 0.24
CA ASN A 553 9.60 5.15 -0.69
C ASN A 553 9.73 5.74 -2.09
N SER A 554 10.92 6.26 -2.39
CA SER A 554 11.20 7.12 -3.53
C SER A 554 12.07 6.42 -4.56
N TYR A 555 11.89 6.82 -5.82
CA TYR A 555 12.76 6.43 -6.93
C TYR A 555 13.34 7.68 -7.62
N TYR A 556 14.48 7.49 -8.27
CA TYR A 556 15.11 8.47 -9.15
C TYR A 556 15.73 7.77 -10.36
N LYS A 557 15.18 7.99 -11.56
CA LYS A 557 15.75 7.52 -12.82
C LYS A 557 16.58 8.63 -13.46
N LEU A 558 17.75 8.27 -13.99
CA LEU A 558 18.65 9.17 -14.68
C LEU A 558 19.15 8.52 -15.97
N GLN A 559 18.97 9.19 -17.10
CA GLN A 559 19.40 8.73 -18.43
C GLN A 559 20.11 9.84 -19.20
N LEU A 560 21.16 9.47 -19.93
CA LEU A 560 21.76 10.32 -20.95
C LEU A 560 21.31 9.80 -22.31
N LEU A 561 20.68 10.66 -23.11
CA LEU A 561 20.11 10.36 -24.41
C LEU A 561 20.88 11.11 -25.51
N GLU A 562 20.99 10.50 -26.68
CA GLU A 562 21.62 11.07 -27.88
C GLU A 562 20.65 10.96 -29.06
N SER A 563 20.45 12.05 -29.80
CA SER A 563 19.72 12.04 -31.07
C SER A 563 20.38 12.98 -32.07
N ARG A 564 20.83 12.43 -33.21
CA ARG A 564 21.38 13.19 -34.36
C ARG A 564 22.43 14.26 -33.96
N GLY A 565 23.32 13.94 -33.03
CA GLY A 565 24.38 14.84 -32.55
C GLY A 565 23.96 15.85 -31.47
N THR A 566 22.71 15.78 -30.99
CA THR A 566 22.22 16.51 -29.82
C THR A 566 22.13 15.56 -28.62
N TYR A 567 22.46 16.06 -27.43
CA TYR A 567 22.49 15.27 -26.18
C TYR A 567 21.42 15.77 -25.22
N PHE A 568 20.79 14.85 -24.50
CA PHE A 568 19.77 15.18 -23.52
C PHE A 568 20.00 14.44 -22.20
N VAL A 569 19.89 15.14 -21.07
CA VAL A 569 19.87 14.51 -19.75
C VAL A 569 18.42 14.43 -19.30
N PHE A 570 17.92 13.21 -19.13
CA PHE A 570 16.57 12.93 -18.66
C PHE A 570 16.58 12.48 -17.20
N ARG A 571 15.69 13.07 -16.40
CA ARG A 571 15.52 12.79 -14.98
C ARG A 571 14.06 12.51 -14.70
N SER A 572 13.76 11.47 -13.92
CA SER A 572 12.40 11.18 -13.45
C SER A 572 12.46 10.78 -11.97
N TRP A 573 11.59 11.35 -11.15
CA TRP A 573 11.59 11.12 -9.70
C TRP A 573 10.18 11.07 -9.15
N GLY A 574 10.03 10.46 -7.98
CA GLY A 574 8.74 10.43 -7.28
C GLY A 574 8.64 9.32 -6.26
N ARG A 575 7.42 9.07 -5.81
CA ARG A 575 7.10 7.93 -4.94
C ARG A 575 6.79 6.69 -5.80
N ILE A 576 7.27 5.53 -5.38
CA ILE A 576 7.03 4.25 -6.08
C ILE A 576 5.52 3.97 -6.12
N GLY A 577 5.00 3.48 -7.26
CA GLY A 577 3.58 3.14 -7.41
C GLY A 577 2.54 4.25 -7.60
N THR A 578 2.89 5.51 -7.33
CA THR A 578 1.92 6.63 -7.36
C THR A 578 2.14 7.58 -8.54
N THR A 579 1.23 8.55 -8.70
CA THR A 579 1.43 9.72 -9.59
C THR A 579 2.25 10.84 -8.95
N ILE A 580 2.69 10.69 -7.69
CA ILE A 580 3.51 11.68 -7.00
C ILE A 580 4.91 11.67 -7.58
N GLY A 581 5.33 12.80 -8.15
CA GLY A 581 6.63 12.90 -8.80
C GLY A 581 6.67 13.95 -9.90
N GLY A 582 7.74 13.91 -10.67
CA GLY A 582 7.94 14.76 -11.84
C GLY A 582 9.07 14.22 -12.70
N ASN A 583 9.19 14.78 -13.89
CA ASN A 583 10.29 14.52 -14.80
C ASN A 583 10.88 15.84 -15.31
N LYS A 584 12.11 15.77 -15.83
CA LYS A 584 12.79 16.89 -16.46
C LYS A 584 13.68 16.37 -17.57
N LEU A 585 13.57 16.98 -18.74
CA LEU A 585 14.43 16.75 -19.89
C LEU A 585 15.21 18.04 -20.15
N GLU A 586 16.54 17.96 -20.18
CA GLU A 586 17.41 19.07 -20.52
C GLU A 586 18.24 18.74 -21.75
N GLN A 587 18.34 19.71 -22.65
CA GLN A 587 19.10 19.61 -23.88
C GLN A 587 20.47 20.26 -23.72
N HIS A 588 21.49 19.61 -24.29
CA HIS A 588 22.87 20.07 -24.33
C HIS A 588 23.39 20.08 -25.76
N SER A 589 24.22 21.09 -26.06
CA SER A 589 24.88 21.26 -27.35
C SER A 589 26.08 20.34 -27.52
N THR A 590 26.78 20.00 -26.43
CA THR A 590 27.96 19.12 -26.46
C THR A 590 27.76 17.88 -25.60
N LEU A 591 28.39 16.77 -26.02
CA LEU A 591 28.41 15.53 -25.24
C LEU A 591 29.10 15.72 -23.89
N GLN A 592 30.13 16.56 -23.85
CA GLN A 592 30.97 16.74 -22.67
C GLN A 592 30.19 17.44 -21.56
N ASP A 593 29.39 18.46 -21.89
CA ASP A 593 28.51 19.14 -20.94
C ASP A 593 27.44 18.18 -20.40
N ALA A 594 26.84 17.38 -21.29
CA ALA A 594 25.82 16.41 -20.90
C ALA A 594 26.38 15.31 -19.98
N LEU A 595 27.62 14.85 -20.24
CA LEU A 595 28.33 13.90 -19.38
C LEU A 595 28.67 14.52 -18.01
N LEU A 596 29.10 15.78 -17.98
CA LEU A 596 29.39 16.48 -16.73
C LEU A 596 28.12 16.66 -15.89
N GLU A 597 27.02 17.07 -16.49
CA GLU A 597 25.73 17.18 -15.78
C GLU A 597 25.27 15.80 -15.28
N TYR A 598 25.31 14.77 -16.12
CA TYR A 598 24.93 13.40 -15.72
C TYR A 598 25.75 12.92 -14.51
N LYS A 599 27.08 13.06 -14.56
CA LYS A 599 27.98 12.64 -13.46
C LYS A 599 27.77 13.47 -12.20
N SER A 600 27.59 14.79 -12.34
CA SER A 600 27.32 15.70 -11.22
C SER A 600 26.00 15.34 -10.51
N LEU A 601 24.94 15.06 -11.29
CA LEU A 601 23.66 14.63 -10.73
C LEU A 601 23.73 13.27 -10.05
N PHE A 602 24.45 12.32 -10.64
CA PHE A 602 24.68 11.02 -10.01
C PHE A 602 25.41 11.18 -8.68
N LEU A 603 26.46 11.99 -8.63
CA LEU A 603 27.22 12.30 -7.41
C LEU A 603 26.34 13.02 -6.37
N GLU A 604 25.52 13.99 -6.77
CA GLU A 604 24.60 14.70 -5.87
C GLU A 604 23.58 13.74 -5.23
N LYS A 605 23.05 12.78 -5.99
CA LYS A 605 22.00 11.88 -5.52
C LYS A 605 22.51 10.66 -4.76
N THR A 606 23.73 10.20 -5.04
CA THR A 606 24.28 8.96 -4.48
C THR A 606 25.48 9.17 -3.56
N GLY A 607 26.19 10.29 -3.70
CA GLY A 607 27.47 10.54 -3.02
C GLY A 607 28.65 9.75 -3.61
N ASN A 608 28.45 9.07 -4.75
CA ASN A 608 29.47 8.26 -5.41
C ASN A 608 29.81 8.82 -6.80
N GLU A 609 31.05 8.63 -7.24
CA GLU A 609 31.43 8.94 -8.62
C GLU A 609 30.90 7.89 -9.60
N TRP A 610 30.41 8.33 -10.76
CA TRP A 610 29.87 7.43 -11.79
C TRP A 610 30.89 6.40 -12.28
N ASP A 611 32.16 6.81 -12.44
CA ASP A 611 33.20 5.92 -12.96
C ASP A 611 33.56 4.82 -11.94
N GLN A 612 33.29 5.05 -10.65
CA GLN A 612 33.51 4.11 -9.54
C GLN A 612 32.24 3.32 -9.16
N ARG A 613 31.17 3.38 -9.97
CA ARG A 613 29.86 2.76 -9.66
C ARG A 613 29.89 1.25 -9.42
N LYS A 614 30.93 0.53 -9.87
CA LYS A 614 31.09 -0.91 -9.60
C LYS A 614 31.47 -1.18 -8.13
N SER A 615 32.06 -0.20 -7.47
CA SER A 615 32.43 -0.21 -6.05
C SER A 615 31.49 0.69 -5.24
N PHE A 616 30.20 0.66 -5.58
CA PHE A 616 29.20 1.56 -4.99
C PHE A 616 29.09 1.36 -3.47
N VAL A 617 29.19 2.45 -2.71
CA VAL A 617 28.95 2.45 -1.26
C VAL A 617 27.75 3.32 -0.96
N LYS A 618 26.73 2.75 -0.34
CA LYS A 618 25.54 3.49 0.06
C LYS A 618 25.95 4.61 1.04
N GLN A 619 25.43 5.81 0.83
CA GLN A 619 25.66 6.96 1.73
C GLN A 619 24.38 7.32 2.51
N PRO A 620 24.47 7.72 3.79
CA PRO A 620 23.31 8.11 4.59
C PRO A 620 22.45 9.18 3.92
N LYS A 621 21.12 9.02 3.98
CA LYS A 621 20.11 9.94 3.40
C LYS A 621 20.17 10.14 1.87
N LEU A 622 21.06 9.44 1.17
CA LEU A 622 21.20 9.46 -0.29
C LEU A 622 20.61 8.18 -0.91
N PHE A 623 20.43 8.18 -2.23
CA PHE A 623 19.83 7.03 -2.92
C PHE A 623 20.81 5.86 -3.06
N ASN A 624 20.27 4.65 -3.13
CA ASN A 624 20.98 3.43 -3.50
C ASN A 624 20.83 3.15 -5.00
N ILE A 625 21.82 2.52 -5.63
CA ILE A 625 21.68 2.02 -7.00
C ILE A 625 20.88 0.71 -7.01
N ILE A 626 19.91 0.62 -7.92
CA ILE A 626 19.18 -0.62 -8.19
C ILE A 626 19.82 -1.23 -9.44
N GLU A 627 20.42 -2.41 -9.28
CA GLU A 627 21.04 -3.16 -10.36
C GLU A 627 19.98 -3.68 -11.31
N ILE A 628 19.72 -2.91 -12.36
CA ILE A 628 18.85 -3.31 -13.44
C ILE A 628 19.68 -3.99 -14.51
N ASP A 629 19.30 -5.21 -14.86
CA ASP A 629 19.89 -5.88 -16.01
C ASP A 629 19.34 -5.23 -17.28
N TYR A 630 20.13 -4.34 -17.89
CA TYR A 630 19.82 -3.73 -19.18
C TYR A 630 20.28 -4.61 -20.35
N MET A 631 20.61 -5.89 -20.13
CA MET A 631 21.06 -6.78 -21.22
C MET A 631 19.99 -6.91 -22.32
N GLN A 632 20.40 -6.46 -23.51
CA GLN A 632 19.82 -6.67 -24.85
C GLN A 632 18.33 -7.02 -24.84
N ASP A 633 17.49 -5.99 -24.75
CA ASP A 633 16.14 -6.03 -25.30
C ASP A 633 16.23 -5.67 -26.80
N ASP A 634 17.01 -6.44 -27.56
CA ASP A 634 16.80 -6.50 -29.01
C ASP A 634 15.41 -7.19 -29.16
N ASP A 635 14.43 -6.43 -29.65
CA ASP A 635 13.07 -6.86 -30.05
C ASP A 635 12.01 -7.27 -29.00
N ALA A 636 12.30 -7.23 -27.69
CA ALA A 636 11.33 -7.68 -26.67
C ALA A 636 9.97 -6.92 -26.62
N SER A 637 9.82 -5.75 -27.23
CA SER A 637 8.57 -4.96 -27.22
C SER A 637 7.73 -5.05 -28.50
N GLN A 638 8.27 -5.59 -29.61
CA GLN A 638 7.44 -5.98 -30.75
C GLN A 638 6.87 -7.39 -30.56
N ASP A 639 7.62 -8.30 -29.90
CA ASP A 639 7.25 -9.72 -29.84
C ASP A 639 6.57 -10.19 -28.54
N THR A 640 6.55 -9.40 -27.45
CA THR A 640 5.72 -9.73 -26.27
C THR A 640 4.20 -9.65 -26.53
N LYS A 641 3.79 -9.25 -27.74
CA LYS A 641 2.41 -9.33 -28.25
C LYS A 641 2.22 -10.41 -29.31
N GLN A 642 3.09 -11.43 -29.40
CA GLN A 642 2.58 -12.69 -29.93
C GLN A 642 1.60 -13.24 -28.92
N ILE A 643 0.31 -13.13 -29.24
CA ILE A 643 -0.72 -13.93 -28.60
C ILE A 643 -0.27 -15.37 -28.81
N LEU A 644 0.23 -15.99 -27.74
CA LEU A 644 0.36 -17.44 -27.63
C LEU A 644 -1.05 -18.00 -27.84
N ALA A 645 -1.37 -18.23 -29.11
CA ALA A 645 -2.63 -18.77 -29.55
C ALA A 645 -2.38 -20.22 -29.96
N THR A 646 -3.31 -21.08 -29.59
CA THR A 646 -3.36 -22.43 -30.13
C THR A 646 -3.41 -22.34 -31.65
N SER A 647 -2.64 -23.16 -32.33
CA SER A 647 -2.53 -23.17 -33.78
C SER A 647 -2.80 -24.58 -34.30
N SER A 648 -3.69 -24.67 -35.28
CA SER A 648 -3.93 -25.89 -36.04
C SER A 648 -2.69 -26.35 -36.83
N ASN A 649 -1.69 -25.47 -37.01
CA ASN A 649 -0.47 -25.77 -37.75
C ASN A 649 0.64 -26.36 -36.86
N SER A 650 0.47 -26.35 -35.54
CA SER A 650 1.40 -26.99 -34.60
C SER A 650 1.21 -28.51 -34.62
N LYS A 651 2.32 -29.23 -34.44
CA LYS A 651 2.31 -30.71 -34.33
C LYS A 651 1.98 -31.19 -32.92
N LEU A 652 1.85 -30.28 -31.95
CA LEU A 652 1.57 -30.60 -30.56
C LEU A 652 0.07 -30.84 -30.34
N PRO A 653 -0.32 -31.76 -29.44
CA PRO A 653 -1.72 -31.94 -29.06
C PRO A 653 -2.32 -30.64 -28.51
N LEU A 654 -3.60 -30.38 -28.80
CA LEU A 654 -4.29 -29.16 -28.35
C LEU A 654 -4.18 -28.93 -26.82
N PRO A 655 -4.33 -29.95 -25.94
CA PRO A 655 -4.15 -29.75 -24.50
C PRO A 655 -2.75 -29.30 -24.10
N VAL A 656 -1.71 -29.73 -24.84
CA VAL A 656 -0.32 -29.31 -24.61
C VAL A 656 -0.14 -27.85 -25.05
N GLN A 657 -0.71 -27.47 -26.20
CA GLN A 657 -0.67 -26.08 -26.65
C GLN A 657 -1.33 -25.14 -25.62
N GLU A 658 -2.51 -25.51 -25.10
CA GLU A 658 -3.19 -24.75 -24.05
C GLU A 658 -2.35 -24.62 -22.78
N LEU A 659 -1.67 -25.70 -22.37
CA LEU A 659 -0.77 -25.68 -21.21
C LEU A 659 0.38 -24.69 -21.42
N ILE A 660 1.02 -24.70 -22.60
CA ILE A 660 2.12 -23.77 -22.93
C ILE A 660 1.61 -22.33 -22.93
N CYS A 661 0.47 -22.05 -23.56
CA CYS A 661 -0.14 -20.71 -23.55
C CYS A 661 -0.43 -20.24 -22.11
N MET A 662 -0.85 -21.14 -21.23
CA MET A 662 -1.19 -20.83 -19.85
C MET A 662 0.03 -20.50 -18.98
N ILE A 663 1.11 -21.30 -19.07
CA ILE A 663 2.31 -21.09 -18.22
C ILE A 663 3.19 -19.92 -18.69
N PHE A 664 3.07 -19.53 -19.97
CA PHE A 664 3.79 -18.39 -20.56
C PHE A 664 2.92 -17.13 -20.71
N ASP A 665 1.75 -17.05 -20.06
CA ASP A 665 0.90 -15.85 -20.10
C ASP A 665 1.49 -14.68 -19.30
N VAL A 666 1.94 -13.66 -20.04
CA VAL A 666 2.51 -12.43 -19.50
C VAL A 666 1.51 -11.64 -18.64
N ASN A 667 0.20 -11.75 -18.89
CA ASN A 667 -0.82 -11.07 -18.09
C ASN A 667 -0.94 -11.69 -16.69
N VAL A 668 -0.87 -13.02 -16.60
CA VAL A 668 -0.87 -13.74 -15.32
C VAL A 668 0.41 -13.42 -14.54
N LEU A 669 1.56 -13.40 -15.22
CA LEU A 669 2.85 -12.98 -14.62
C LEU A 669 2.75 -11.54 -14.07
N ASN A 670 2.21 -10.60 -14.85
CA ASN A 670 1.97 -9.22 -14.39
C ASN A 670 0.99 -9.15 -13.22
N GLN A 671 -0.08 -9.93 -13.23
CA GLN A 671 -1.07 -9.94 -12.15
C GLN A 671 -0.43 -10.35 -10.82
N GLN A 672 0.40 -11.40 -10.82
CA GLN A 672 1.07 -11.85 -9.60
C GLN A 672 2.08 -10.82 -9.05
N MET A 673 2.80 -10.11 -9.92
CA MET A 673 3.68 -9.02 -9.46
C MET A 673 2.90 -7.93 -8.72
N ARG A 674 1.67 -7.63 -9.18
CA ARG A 674 0.78 -6.68 -8.51
C ARG A 674 0.29 -7.21 -7.18
N GLU A 675 0.00 -8.52 -7.07
CA GLU A 675 -0.36 -9.17 -5.80
C GLU A 675 0.76 -9.08 -4.78
N PHE A 676 2.03 -9.14 -5.22
CA PHE A 676 3.20 -8.94 -4.37
C PHE A 676 3.52 -7.47 -4.07
N GLU A 677 2.66 -6.54 -4.50
CA GLU A 677 2.85 -5.10 -4.31
C GLU A 677 4.16 -4.61 -4.96
N ILE A 678 4.49 -5.09 -6.17
CA ILE A 678 5.69 -4.66 -6.90
C ILE A 678 5.32 -3.70 -8.05
N ASP A 679 6.06 -2.60 -8.20
CA ASP A 679 5.79 -1.57 -9.23
C ASP A 679 6.27 -2.03 -10.61
N LEU A 680 5.35 -2.64 -11.38
CA LEU A 680 5.56 -3.09 -12.77
C LEU A 680 6.07 -1.99 -13.72
N LYS A 681 5.74 -0.71 -13.48
CA LYS A 681 6.12 0.39 -14.39
C LYS A 681 7.58 0.78 -14.23
N LYS A 682 8.15 0.59 -13.03
CA LYS A 682 9.55 0.92 -12.74
C LYS A 682 10.44 -0.31 -12.73
N MET A 683 9.84 -1.47 -12.50
CA MET A 683 10.47 -2.77 -12.56
C MET A 683 9.72 -3.64 -13.57
N PRO A 684 9.96 -3.46 -14.88
CA PRO A 684 9.38 -4.36 -15.86
C PRO A 684 10.00 -5.76 -15.70
N LEU A 685 9.19 -6.76 -16.02
CA LEU A 685 9.53 -8.18 -15.97
C LEU A 685 10.85 -8.44 -16.74
N GLY A 686 11.80 -9.13 -16.11
CA GLY A 686 13.10 -9.48 -16.71
C GLY A 686 14.30 -8.60 -16.33
N LYS A 687 14.11 -7.56 -15.51
CA LYS A 687 15.18 -6.63 -15.08
C LYS A 687 15.74 -6.87 -13.66
N ILE A 688 15.15 -7.80 -12.91
CA ILE A 688 15.63 -8.17 -11.57
C ILE A 688 16.80 -9.14 -11.73
N SER A 689 17.98 -8.78 -11.20
CA SER A 689 19.13 -9.66 -11.26
C SER A 689 19.07 -10.76 -10.19
N LYS A 690 19.60 -11.96 -10.49
CA LYS A 690 19.79 -13.02 -9.48
C LYS A 690 20.64 -12.54 -8.30
N GLN A 691 21.58 -11.62 -8.54
CA GLN A 691 22.41 -11.03 -7.48
C GLN A 691 21.57 -10.17 -6.53
N GLN A 692 20.61 -9.41 -7.05
CA GLN A 692 19.69 -8.59 -6.25
C GLN A 692 18.76 -9.47 -5.40
N ILE A 693 18.24 -10.57 -5.97
CA ILE A 693 17.43 -11.56 -5.23
C ILE A 693 18.27 -12.21 -4.12
N SER A 694 19.51 -12.61 -4.40
CA SER A 694 20.44 -13.15 -3.41
C SER A 694 20.74 -12.15 -2.28
N LYS A 695 20.96 -10.86 -2.59
CA LYS A 695 21.11 -9.80 -1.59
C LYS A 695 19.85 -9.66 -0.72
N ALA A 696 18.66 -9.72 -1.32
CA ALA A 696 17.40 -9.66 -0.60
C ALA A 696 17.22 -10.85 0.37
N TYR A 697 17.56 -12.08 -0.06
CA TYR A 697 17.55 -13.25 0.81
C TYR A 697 18.48 -13.11 2.02
N LYS A 698 19.71 -12.61 1.82
CA LYS A 698 20.65 -12.37 2.93
C LYS A 698 20.08 -11.42 3.99
N ILE A 699 19.37 -10.37 3.56
CA ILE A 699 18.71 -9.43 4.46
C ILE A 699 17.56 -10.10 5.23
N LEU A 700 16.76 -10.95 4.57
CA LEU A 700 15.71 -11.71 5.26
C LEU A 700 16.27 -12.73 6.26
N SER A 701 17.41 -13.36 5.95
CA SER A 701 18.14 -14.24 6.88
C SER A 701 18.65 -13.47 8.11
N GLU A 702 19.19 -12.28 7.91
CA GLU A 702 19.58 -11.42 9.03
C GLU A 702 18.37 -11.01 9.87
N LEU A 703 17.24 -10.64 9.24
CA LEU A 703 16.00 -10.32 9.95
C LEU A 703 15.52 -11.48 10.83
N GLN A 704 15.62 -12.72 10.35
CA GLN A 704 15.32 -13.88 11.16
C GLN A 704 16.24 -13.97 12.39
N GLU A 705 17.56 -13.84 12.21
CA GLU A 705 18.50 -13.89 13.33
C GLU A 705 18.23 -12.80 14.37
N LEU A 706 17.79 -11.61 13.92
CA LEU A 706 17.40 -10.51 14.79
C LEU A 706 16.14 -10.84 15.61
N ILE A 707 15.19 -11.62 15.07
CA ILE A 707 14.03 -12.12 15.82
C ILE A 707 14.49 -13.08 16.92
N GLU A 708 15.36 -14.04 16.59
CA GLU A 708 15.87 -15.03 17.54
C GLU A 708 16.66 -14.38 18.68
N LYS A 709 17.45 -13.34 18.37
CA LYS A 709 18.25 -12.58 19.34
C LYS A 709 17.46 -11.51 20.10
N GLN A 710 16.15 -11.35 19.84
CA GLN A 710 15.32 -10.26 20.37
C GLN A 710 15.98 -8.89 20.24
N ALA A 711 16.43 -8.59 19.04
CA ALA A 711 17.17 -7.39 18.72
C ALA A 711 16.38 -6.08 18.96
N SER A 712 17.10 -4.96 19.01
CA SER A 712 16.48 -3.64 19.15
C SER A 712 15.62 -3.29 17.93
N ARG A 713 14.58 -2.46 18.15
CA ARG A 713 13.71 -1.95 17.08
C ARG A 713 14.49 -1.27 15.93
N LEU A 714 15.63 -0.64 16.23
CA LEU A 714 16.47 0.01 15.23
C LEU A 714 17.12 -0.97 14.26
N GLN A 715 17.53 -2.14 14.73
CA GLN A 715 18.12 -3.16 13.88
C GLN A 715 17.06 -3.73 12.91
N PHE A 716 15.82 -3.92 13.38
CA PHE A 716 14.70 -4.28 12.51
C PHE A 716 14.36 -3.19 11.49
N LEU A 717 14.35 -1.92 11.91
CA LEU A 717 14.15 -0.78 11.01
C LEU A 717 15.22 -0.76 9.94
N ASP A 718 16.46 -1.03 10.32
CA ASP A 718 17.58 -1.03 9.41
C ASP A 718 17.52 -2.12 8.35
N ALA A 719 17.33 -3.36 8.77
CA ALA A 719 17.21 -4.46 7.84
C ALA A 719 15.94 -4.34 6.96
N SER A 720 14.84 -3.80 7.50
CA SER A 720 13.64 -3.47 6.70
C SER A 720 13.92 -2.40 5.65
N ASN A 721 14.62 -1.30 6.02
CA ASN A 721 15.02 -0.25 5.08
C ASN A 721 15.91 -0.80 3.96
N ARG A 722 16.88 -1.66 4.30
CA ARG A 722 17.73 -2.35 3.33
C ARG A 722 16.90 -3.20 2.38
N PHE A 723 15.97 -4.00 2.89
CA PHE A 723 15.11 -4.86 2.07
C PHE A 723 14.28 -4.06 1.06
N PHE A 724 13.55 -3.04 1.50
CA PHE A 724 12.71 -2.22 0.61
C PHE A 724 13.51 -1.32 -0.34
N THR A 725 14.76 -1.00 0.00
CA THR A 725 15.67 -0.29 -0.90
C THR A 725 16.19 -1.21 -2.00
N VAL A 726 16.44 -2.49 -1.68
CA VAL A 726 16.88 -3.50 -2.66
C VAL A 726 15.70 -3.93 -3.53
N ILE A 727 14.52 -4.18 -2.97
CA ILE A 727 13.32 -4.58 -3.71
C ILE A 727 12.26 -3.48 -3.61
N PRO A 728 12.09 -2.64 -4.64
CA PRO A 728 11.07 -1.60 -4.68
C PRO A 728 9.65 -2.18 -4.61
N HIS A 729 8.88 -1.72 -3.62
CA HIS A 729 7.47 -2.09 -3.44
C HIS A 729 6.54 -0.89 -3.69
N ASP A 730 5.32 -1.16 -4.10
CA ASP A 730 4.21 -0.22 -4.24
C ASP A 730 3.23 -0.34 -3.07
N PHE A 731 3.42 0.51 -2.06
CA PHE A 731 2.46 0.68 -0.96
C PHE A 731 1.55 1.90 -1.17
N GLY A 732 1.49 2.46 -2.37
CA GLY A 732 0.77 3.69 -2.66
C GLY A 732 1.23 4.85 -1.78
N ILE A 733 0.31 5.47 -1.02
CA ILE A 733 0.63 6.55 -0.06
C ILE A 733 0.93 5.99 1.33
N ASN A 734 0.64 4.71 1.57
CA ASN A 734 0.84 4.12 2.90
C ASN A 734 2.32 4.03 3.23
N SER A 735 2.63 4.09 4.53
CA SER A 735 3.97 3.87 5.04
C SER A 735 4.41 2.42 4.82
N LEU A 736 5.71 2.23 4.57
CA LEU A 736 6.30 0.89 4.49
C LEU A 736 6.08 0.13 5.81
N PRO A 737 5.69 -1.16 5.77
CA PRO A 737 5.54 -1.97 6.97
C PRO A 737 6.93 -2.31 7.54
N LEU A 738 7.00 -2.51 8.87
CA LEU A 738 8.20 -3.02 9.51
C LEU A 738 8.22 -4.56 9.41
N LEU A 739 9.36 -5.15 9.07
CA LEU A 739 9.54 -6.60 9.04
C LEU A 739 10.06 -7.08 10.39
N ASP A 740 9.16 -7.24 11.37
CA ASP A 740 9.50 -7.59 12.76
C ASP A 740 8.92 -8.94 13.23
N ASN A 741 8.27 -9.68 12.34
CA ASN A 741 7.59 -10.92 12.65
C ASN A 741 7.87 -12.02 11.61
N VAL A 742 7.74 -13.27 12.07
CA VAL A 742 8.05 -14.48 11.31
C VAL A 742 7.16 -14.62 10.06
N ASP A 743 5.88 -14.29 10.18
CA ASP A 743 4.93 -14.41 9.07
C ASP A 743 5.24 -13.43 7.94
N ALA A 744 5.55 -12.16 8.28
CA ALA A 744 5.96 -11.17 7.29
C ALA A 744 7.26 -11.58 6.56
N ILE A 745 8.22 -12.18 7.26
CA ILE A 745 9.42 -12.72 6.62
C ILE A 745 9.05 -13.87 5.68
N LYS A 746 8.24 -14.83 6.13
CA LYS A 746 7.79 -15.97 5.33
C LYS A 746 7.07 -15.54 4.05
N ASP A 747 6.20 -14.54 4.13
CA ASP A 747 5.50 -13.98 2.97
C ASP A 747 6.50 -13.37 1.97
N LYS A 748 7.52 -12.65 2.47
CA LYS A 748 8.56 -12.06 1.61
C LYS A 748 9.52 -13.10 1.03
N VAL A 749 9.76 -14.21 1.70
CA VAL A 749 10.50 -15.36 1.14
C VAL A 749 9.74 -16.00 -0.01
N SER A 750 8.46 -16.30 0.20
CA SER A 750 7.58 -16.87 -0.83
C SER A 750 7.49 -15.98 -2.08
N MET A 751 7.48 -14.65 -1.86
CA MET A 751 7.57 -13.66 -2.94
C MET A 751 8.90 -13.75 -3.69
N LEU A 752 10.06 -13.79 -3.00
CA LEU A 752 11.37 -13.91 -3.67
C LEU A 752 11.52 -15.22 -4.45
N ASP A 753 11.00 -16.34 -3.91
CA ASP A 753 10.99 -17.64 -4.59
C ASP A 753 10.22 -17.53 -5.92
N SER A 754 9.02 -16.94 -5.88
CA SER A 754 8.18 -16.72 -7.07
C SER A 754 8.86 -15.78 -8.08
N LEU A 755 9.50 -14.70 -7.61
CA LEU A 755 10.25 -13.78 -8.48
C LEU A 755 11.43 -14.46 -9.18
N GLY A 756 12.12 -15.38 -8.48
CA GLY A 756 13.21 -16.15 -9.03
C GLY A 756 12.78 -17.10 -10.16
N GLU A 757 11.61 -17.73 -10.02
CA GLU A 757 11.03 -18.56 -11.10
C GLU A 757 10.55 -17.70 -12.28
N MET A 758 9.91 -16.57 -11.99
CA MET A 758 9.45 -15.64 -13.03
C MET A 758 10.59 -15.03 -13.85
N GLU A 759 11.75 -14.77 -13.22
CA GLU A 759 12.95 -14.31 -13.93
C GLU A 759 13.42 -15.32 -14.98
N VAL A 760 13.35 -16.62 -14.66
CA VAL A 760 13.67 -17.70 -15.58
C VAL A 760 12.67 -17.74 -16.73
N THR A 761 11.37 -17.69 -16.44
CA THR A 761 10.31 -17.67 -17.47
C THR A 761 10.47 -16.48 -18.41
N MET A 762 10.81 -15.31 -17.87
CA MET A 762 11.03 -14.10 -18.68
C MET A 762 12.27 -14.20 -19.56
N LYS A 763 13.32 -14.86 -19.09
CA LYS A 763 14.50 -15.15 -19.93
C LYS A 763 14.16 -16.09 -21.09
N MET A 764 13.23 -17.03 -20.90
CA MET A 764 12.75 -17.91 -21.97
C MET A 764 11.85 -17.18 -22.97
N LEU A 765 11.04 -16.23 -22.49
CA LEU A 765 10.17 -15.41 -23.34
C LEU A 765 10.93 -14.45 -24.28
N LYS A 766 12.22 -14.17 -24.03
CA LYS A 766 13.04 -13.37 -24.94
C LYS A 766 13.30 -14.18 -26.22
N GLN A 767 12.77 -13.71 -27.35
CA GLN A 767 12.91 -14.37 -28.64
C GLN A 767 14.31 -14.14 -29.23
N GLU A 768 14.91 -15.21 -29.75
CA GLU A 768 15.87 -15.11 -30.86
C GLU A 768 15.06 -15.28 -32.15
N ASN A 769 15.51 -14.74 -33.29
CA ASN A 769 14.80 -14.84 -34.58
C ASN A 769 14.53 -16.32 -34.95
N VAL A 770 13.35 -16.87 -34.63
CA VAL A 770 13.02 -18.28 -34.86
C VAL A 770 11.95 -18.42 -35.94
N THR A 771 12.21 -19.30 -36.90
CA THR A 771 11.30 -19.65 -38.01
C THR A 771 10.15 -20.61 -37.62
N GLN A 772 10.04 -20.98 -36.33
CA GLN A 772 9.07 -21.93 -35.79
C GLN A 772 7.83 -21.23 -35.23
N LEU A 773 6.73 -21.97 -35.08
CA LEU A 773 5.55 -21.44 -34.38
C LEU A 773 5.90 -21.11 -32.91
N PRO A 774 5.39 -19.99 -32.35
CA PRO A 774 5.77 -19.55 -31.01
C PRO A 774 5.51 -20.59 -29.90
N VAL A 775 4.38 -21.30 -29.98
CA VAL A 775 4.02 -22.37 -29.04
C VAL A 775 5.03 -23.53 -29.11
N ASP A 776 5.45 -23.93 -30.31
CA ASP A 776 6.42 -25.03 -30.51
C ASP A 776 7.82 -24.64 -30.06
N HIS A 777 8.20 -23.36 -30.27
CA HIS A 777 9.46 -22.83 -29.80
C HIS A 777 9.54 -22.85 -28.26
N HIS A 778 8.53 -22.29 -27.59
CA HIS A 778 8.48 -22.28 -26.13
C HIS A 778 8.36 -23.68 -25.53
N TYR A 779 7.65 -24.61 -26.18
CA TYR A 779 7.66 -26.01 -25.82
C TYR A 779 9.08 -26.61 -25.83
N THR A 780 9.83 -26.35 -26.90
CA THR A 780 11.22 -26.84 -27.04
C THR A 780 12.13 -26.26 -25.96
N GLN A 781 11.97 -24.99 -25.60
CA GLN A 781 12.74 -24.35 -24.52
C GLN A 781 12.55 -24.99 -23.14
N LEU A 782 11.42 -25.66 -22.89
CA LEU A 782 11.18 -26.38 -21.63
C LEU A 782 12.06 -27.63 -21.50
N ASN A 783 12.70 -28.12 -22.59
CA ASN A 783 13.52 -29.33 -22.59
C ASN A 783 12.83 -30.52 -21.89
N THR A 784 11.52 -30.63 -22.10
CA THR A 784 10.64 -31.59 -21.43
C THR A 784 9.65 -32.15 -22.43
N ASP A 785 9.57 -33.47 -22.48
CA ASP A 785 8.57 -34.16 -23.28
C ASP A 785 7.25 -34.25 -22.48
N VAL A 786 6.17 -33.75 -23.07
CA VAL A 786 4.84 -33.66 -22.45
C VAL A 786 3.85 -34.46 -23.28
N GLY A 787 3.45 -35.62 -22.77
CA GLY A 787 2.38 -36.44 -23.36
C GLY A 787 1.02 -36.13 -22.74
N VAL A 788 -0.06 -36.37 -23.47
CA VAL A 788 -1.43 -36.30 -22.93
C VAL A 788 -1.89 -37.70 -22.56
N LEU A 789 -2.32 -37.88 -21.31
CA LEU A 789 -2.89 -39.15 -20.86
C LEU A 789 -4.36 -39.21 -21.25
N ALA A 790 -4.76 -40.26 -21.96
CA ALA A 790 -6.15 -40.44 -22.38
C ALA A 790 -7.06 -40.73 -21.17
N ARG A 791 -8.33 -40.31 -21.25
CA ARG A 791 -9.28 -40.42 -20.12
C ARG A 791 -9.71 -41.86 -19.82
N ASP A 792 -9.63 -42.73 -20.83
CA ASP A 792 -9.90 -44.16 -20.76
C ASP A 792 -8.70 -44.98 -20.24
N ASP A 793 -7.54 -44.34 -20.06
CA ASP A 793 -6.35 -44.99 -19.52
C ASP A 793 -6.58 -45.44 -18.05
N PRO A 794 -6.26 -46.70 -17.68
CA PRO A 794 -6.36 -47.17 -16.30
C PRO A 794 -5.61 -46.29 -15.28
N VAL A 795 -4.48 -45.70 -15.70
CA VAL A 795 -3.69 -44.77 -14.89
C VAL A 795 -4.47 -43.47 -14.64
N PHE A 796 -5.21 -42.97 -15.64
CA PHE A 796 -6.08 -41.81 -15.43
C PHE A 796 -7.13 -42.09 -14.36
N GLY A 797 -7.77 -43.26 -14.42
CA GLY A 797 -8.73 -43.71 -13.41
C GLY A 797 -8.11 -43.82 -12.00
N LEU A 798 -6.86 -44.30 -11.89
CA LEU A 798 -6.11 -44.33 -10.64
C LEU A 798 -5.86 -42.91 -10.09
N LEU A 799 -5.37 -42.01 -10.93
CA LEU A 799 -5.07 -40.63 -10.53
C LEU A 799 -6.34 -39.86 -10.13
N GLN A 800 -7.45 -40.09 -10.82
CA GLN A 800 -8.74 -39.53 -10.46
C GLN A 800 -9.22 -40.02 -9.08
N ARG A 801 -9.08 -41.32 -8.78
CA ARG A 801 -9.33 -41.84 -7.43
C ARG A 801 -8.37 -41.21 -6.41
N TYR A 802 -7.11 -41.03 -6.76
CA TYR A 802 -6.11 -40.45 -5.85
C TYR A 802 -6.48 -39.01 -5.46
N VAL A 803 -6.89 -38.17 -6.43
CA VAL A 803 -7.39 -36.81 -6.17
C VAL A 803 -8.65 -36.83 -5.31
N ASN A 804 -9.65 -37.64 -5.68
CA ASN A 804 -10.94 -37.65 -4.98
C ASN A 804 -10.86 -38.16 -3.54
N THR A 805 -10.02 -39.17 -3.29
CA THR A 805 -9.91 -39.80 -1.97
C THR A 805 -8.99 -39.05 -1.01
N THR A 806 -8.03 -38.27 -1.51
CA THR A 806 -7.04 -37.57 -0.66
C THR A 806 -7.32 -36.07 -0.51
N HIS A 807 -8.57 -35.66 -0.74
CA HIS A 807 -9.05 -34.34 -0.40
C HIS A 807 -9.30 -34.25 1.11
N ALA A 808 -8.64 -33.31 1.78
CA ALA A 808 -8.72 -33.19 3.23
C ALA A 808 -10.07 -32.60 3.68
N SER A 809 -10.62 -33.14 4.76
CA SER A 809 -11.90 -32.69 5.32
C SER A 809 -11.85 -31.23 5.81
N THR A 810 -10.69 -30.71 6.21
CA THR A 810 -10.51 -29.31 6.63
C THR A 810 -10.40 -28.34 5.45
N HIS A 811 -10.21 -28.83 4.22
CA HIS A 811 -10.08 -28.01 3.02
C HIS A 811 -11.38 -28.04 2.19
N SER A 812 -12.53 -27.88 2.85
CA SER A 812 -13.86 -27.98 2.23
C SER A 812 -14.32 -26.71 1.51
N SER A 813 -13.50 -25.65 1.46
CA SER A 813 -13.83 -24.39 0.79
C SER A 813 -13.88 -24.52 -0.74
N TYR A 814 -13.24 -25.55 -1.30
CA TYR A 814 -13.25 -25.84 -2.72
C TYR A 814 -13.29 -27.34 -3.00
N LYS A 815 -13.70 -27.71 -4.21
CA LYS A 815 -13.54 -29.05 -4.80
C LYS A 815 -12.56 -28.98 -5.96
N LEU A 816 -11.93 -30.12 -6.26
CA LEU A 816 -10.99 -30.26 -7.37
C LEU A 816 -11.61 -31.11 -8.47
N GLU A 817 -11.66 -30.56 -9.67
CA GLU A 817 -12.04 -31.28 -10.89
C GLU A 817 -10.82 -31.42 -11.79
N ILE A 818 -10.53 -32.63 -12.26
CA ILE A 818 -9.43 -32.87 -13.20
C ILE A 818 -9.89 -32.51 -14.61
N LEU A 819 -9.20 -31.55 -15.25
CA LEU A 819 -9.43 -31.18 -16.64
C LEU A 819 -8.60 -32.08 -17.57
N ASP A 820 -7.29 -32.05 -17.39
CA ASP A 820 -6.31 -32.76 -18.21
C ASP A 820 -5.21 -33.36 -17.33
N VAL A 821 -4.65 -34.49 -17.76
CA VAL A 821 -3.49 -35.12 -17.14
C VAL A 821 -2.41 -35.28 -18.20
N PHE A 822 -1.21 -34.80 -17.87
CA PHE A 822 -0.04 -34.86 -18.74
C PHE A 822 1.00 -35.80 -18.16
N THR A 823 1.61 -36.63 -18.99
CA THR A 823 2.82 -37.38 -18.67
C THR A 823 4.03 -36.47 -18.91
N ILE A 824 4.94 -36.42 -17.95
CA ILE A 824 6.09 -35.52 -17.98
C ILE A 824 7.38 -36.35 -18.00
N ALA A 825 8.21 -36.14 -19.03
CA ALA A 825 9.51 -36.76 -19.15
C ALA A 825 10.58 -35.70 -19.43
N ARG A 826 11.28 -35.30 -18.39
CA ARG A 826 12.29 -34.24 -18.45
C ARG A 826 13.63 -34.74 -18.94
N GLN A 827 14.31 -33.94 -19.76
CA GLN A 827 15.62 -34.29 -20.28
C GLN A 827 16.65 -34.43 -19.14
N GLY A 828 17.36 -35.55 -19.09
CA GLY A 828 18.39 -35.84 -18.08
C GLY A 828 17.88 -36.26 -16.70
N GLU A 829 16.61 -36.05 -16.37
CA GLU A 829 16.07 -36.34 -15.03
C GLU A 829 16.05 -37.85 -14.73
N ALA A 830 15.67 -38.68 -15.70
CA ALA A 830 15.69 -40.14 -15.55
C ALA A 830 17.10 -40.71 -15.32
N GLN A 831 18.12 -40.07 -15.89
CA GLN A 831 19.53 -40.45 -15.72
C GLN A 831 20.02 -40.06 -14.32
N ARG A 832 19.67 -38.84 -13.87
CA ARG A 832 19.95 -38.35 -12.52
C ARG A 832 19.25 -39.19 -11.43
N TYR A 833 18.02 -39.65 -11.69
CA TYR A 833 17.23 -40.47 -10.77
C TYR A 833 17.68 -41.95 -10.72
N LYS A 834 18.45 -42.42 -11.72
CA LYS A 834 18.87 -43.83 -11.85
C LYS A 834 19.49 -44.45 -10.57
N PRO A 835 20.35 -43.74 -9.79
CA PRO A 835 20.89 -44.28 -8.54
C PRO A 835 19.80 -44.58 -7.50
N PHE A 836 18.73 -43.78 -7.47
CA PHE A 836 17.66 -43.86 -6.49
C PHE A 836 16.55 -44.85 -6.86
N LYS A 837 16.53 -45.36 -8.10
CA LYS A 837 15.61 -46.46 -8.50
C LYS A 837 15.80 -47.73 -7.66
N ARG A 838 17.00 -47.96 -7.13
CA ARG A 838 17.29 -49.10 -6.24
C ARG A 838 16.90 -48.84 -4.78
N LEU A 839 16.67 -47.58 -4.42
CA LEU A 839 16.28 -47.20 -3.07
C LEU A 839 14.83 -47.67 -2.82
N HIS A 840 14.58 -48.20 -1.63
CA HIS A 840 13.24 -48.63 -1.20
C HIS A 840 12.34 -47.43 -0.87
N ASN A 841 11.06 -47.70 -0.58
CA ASN A 841 10.07 -46.69 -0.18
C ASN A 841 9.95 -45.53 -1.18
N ARG A 842 9.82 -45.87 -2.47
CA ARG A 842 9.50 -44.88 -3.52
C ARG A 842 8.00 -44.62 -3.50
N ARG A 843 7.61 -43.35 -3.39
CA ARG A 843 6.21 -42.94 -3.31
C ARG A 843 5.89 -41.94 -4.40
N LEU A 844 4.66 -42.01 -4.92
CA LEU A 844 4.10 -40.99 -5.79
C LEU A 844 3.42 -39.94 -4.91
N LEU A 845 3.98 -38.72 -4.88
CA LEU A 845 3.53 -37.67 -3.95
C LEU A 845 3.21 -36.36 -4.67
N TRP A 846 2.32 -35.58 -4.06
CA TRP A 846 1.84 -34.30 -4.58
C TRP A 846 2.80 -33.16 -4.29
N HIS A 847 3.04 -32.33 -5.30
CA HIS A 847 3.67 -31.02 -5.14
C HIS A 847 2.82 -29.96 -5.85
N GLY A 848 2.49 -28.89 -5.14
CA GLY A 848 1.74 -27.76 -5.69
C GLY A 848 2.58 -26.50 -5.68
N SER A 849 2.40 -25.66 -6.70
CA SER A 849 3.08 -24.38 -6.83
C SER A 849 2.19 -23.43 -7.63
N ARG A 850 2.49 -22.13 -7.62
CA ARG A 850 1.77 -21.14 -8.43
C ARG A 850 1.97 -21.44 -9.92
N LEU A 851 0.95 -21.17 -10.73
CA LEU A 851 0.94 -21.42 -12.18
C LEU A 851 2.18 -20.88 -12.90
N THR A 852 2.60 -19.67 -12.55
CA THR A 852 3.77 -18.95 -13.12
C THR A 852 5.12 -19.61 -12.87
N ASN A 853 5.22 -20.47 -11.85
CA ASN A 853 6.44 -21.18 -11.51
C ASN A 853 6.66 -22.41 -12.41
N PHE A 854 5.62 -22.90 -13.09
CA PHE A 854 5.70 -24.18 -13.82
C PHE A 854 6.63 -24.12 -15.04
N ALA A 855 6.79 -22.99 -15.71
CA ALA A 855 7.77 -22.85 -16.78
C ALA A 855 9.22 -23.05 -16.26
N GLY A 856 9.54 -22.49 -15.09
CA GLY A 856 10.82 -22.71 -14.40
C GLY A 856 10.98 -24.16 -13.90
N ILE A 857 9.92 -24.74 -13.33
CA ILE A 857 9.96 -26.12 -12.78
C ILE A 857 10.16 -27.17 -13.88
N LEU A 858 9.42 -27.05 -14.99
CA LEU A 858 9.51 -27.97 -16.13
C LEU A 858 10.88 -27.86 -16.79
N SER A 859 11.42 -26.65 -16.96
CA SER A 859 12.74 -26.47 -17.57
C SER A 859 13.89 -26.93 -16.67
N GLN A 860 13.94 -26.50 -15.40
CA GLN A 860 15.14 -26.64 -14.55
C GLN A 860 15.06 -27.71 -13.47
N GLY A 861 13.91 -27.90 -12.83
CA GLY A 861 13.90 -28.73 -11.62
C GLY A 861 12.82 -28.32 -10.66
N LEU A 862 12.38 -29.25 -9.82
CA LEU A 862 12.16 -28.83 -8.44
C LEU A 862 13.53 -28.55 -7.82
N ARG A 863 13.69 -27.34 -7.26
CA ARG A 863 14.96 -26.84 -6.72
C ARG A 863 14.84 -26.68 -5.22
N ILE A 864 15.97 -26.83 -4.53
CA ILE A 864 16.08 -26.49 -3.12
C ILE A 864 16.35 -24.99 -3.02
N ALA A 865 15.75 -24.34 -2.01
CA ALA A 865 15.98 -22.93 -1.73
C ALA A 865 17.49 -22.63 -1.61
N PRO A 866 17.96 -21.48 -2.13
CA PRO A 866 19.38 -21.15 -2.15
C PRO A 866 19.95 -21.03 -0.72
N PRO A 867 21.28 -21.21 -0.55
CA PRO A 867 21.92 -21.15 0.77
C PRO A 867 21.72 -19.79 1.46
N GLU A 868 21.52 -18.70 0.72
CA GLU A 868 21.28 -17.37 1.24
C GLU A 868 19.86 -17.15 1.81
N ALA A 869 18.87 -17.94 1.38
CA ALA A 869 17.48 -17.80 1.83
C ALA A 869 17.37 -18.07 3.34
N PRO A 870 16.49 -17.36 4.07
CA PRO A 870 16.24 -17.67 5.47
C PRO A 870 15.62 -19.06 5.59
N VAL A 871 15.78 -19.65 6.77
CA VAL A 871 15.19 -20.96 7.06
C VAL A 871 13.75 -20.83 7.55
N THR A 872 13.41 -19.63 8.03
CA THR A 872 12.05 -19.24 8.39
C THR A 872 11.12 -19.36 7.19
N GLY A 873 10.09 -20.20 7.35
CA GLY A 873 9.16 -20.56 6.28
C GLY A 873 9.19 -22.04 5.91
N TYR A 874 10.30 -22.74 6.21
CA TYR A 874 10.47 -24.17 5.97
C TYR A 874 10.46 -24.97 7.29
N MET A 875 9.41 -25.75 7.52
CA MET A 875 9.18 -26.44 8.81
C MET A 875 10.27 -27.45 9.21
N PHE A 876 10.98 -27.98 8.21
CA PHE A 876 12.00 -29.03 8.33
C PHE A 876 13.31 -28.69 7.60
N GLY A 877 13.55 -27.39 7.41
CA GLY A 877 14.70 -26.88 6.68
C GLY A 877 14.58 -26.91 5.15
N LYS A 878 15.67 -26.55 4.47
CA LYS A 878 15.66 -26.32 3.03
C LYS A 878 15.66 -27.64 2.28
N GLY A 879 14.53 -27.99 1.66
CA GLY A 879 14.37 -29.20 0.87
C GLY A 879 13.19 -29.07 -0.08
N ILE A 880 12.93 -30.13 -0.84
CA ILE A 880 11.74 -30.21 -1.70
C ILE A 880 10.62 -30.86 -0.89
N TYR A 881 9.52 -30.12 -0.74
CA TYR A 881 8.36 -30.52 0.05
C TYR A 881 7.30 -31.20 -0.79
N PHE A 882 6.79 -32.31 -0.27
CA PHE A 882 5.71 -33.10 -0.86
C PHE A 882 4.64 -33.44 0.19
N ALA A 883 3.42 -33.68 -0.26
CA ALA A 883 2.33 -34.19 0.56
C ALA A 883 1.74 -35.46 -0.05
N ASP A 884 1.17 -36.33 0.79
CA ASP A 884 0.36 -37.47 0.35
C ASP A 884 -1.12 -37.08 0.11
N MET A 885 -1.57 -35.95 0.66
CA MET A 885 -2.91 -35.37 0.47
C MET A 885 -2.93 -34.31 -0.63
N VAL A 886 -3.77 -34.49 -1.66
CA VAL A 886 -3.82 -33.55 -2.81
C VAL A 886 -4.17 -32.13 -2.40
N SER A 887 -5.18 -31.96 -1.54
CA SER A 887 -5.69 -30.63 -1.15
C SER A 887 -4.65 -29.79 -0.39
N LYS A 888 -3.72 -30.44 0.33
CA LYS A 888 -2.64 -29.74 1.01
C LYS A 888 -1.69 -29.10 0.00
N SER A 889 -1.28 -29.85 -1.02
CA SER A 889 -0.48 -29.34 -2.13
C SER A 889 -1.27 -28.34 -2.99
N ALA A 890 -2.57 -28.55 -3.20
CA ALA A 890 -3.45 -27.67 -3.97
C ALA A 890 -3.54 -26.24 -3.40
N ASN A 891 -3.43 -26.07 -2.09
CA ASN A 891 -3.40 -24.74 -1.47
C ASN A 891 -2.20 -23.89 -1.94
N TYR A 892 -1.09 -24.51 -2.35
CA TYR A 892 0.09 -23.82 -2.89
C TYR A 892 -0.08 -23.36 -4.34
N CYS A 893 -1.14 -23.81 -5.04
CA CYS A 893 -1.48 -23.29 -6.36
C CYS A 893 -1.96 -21.84 -6.31
N CYS A 894 -2.44 -21.38 -5.14
CA CYS A 894 -3.02 -20.06 -4.93
C CYS A 894 -4.14 -19.72 -5.94
N ALA A 895 -4.93 -20.72 -6.34
CA ALA A 895 -6.10 -20.51 -7.20
C ALA A 895 -7.16 -19.65 -6.48
N SER A 896 -7.98 -18.95 -7.26
CA SER A 896 -9.04 -18.08 -6.74
C SER A 896 -10.29 -18.15 -7.62
N ALA A 897 -11.42 -17.62 -7.16
CA ALA A 897 -12.65 -17.63 -7.95
C ALA A 897 -12.55 -16.87 -9.29
N SER A 898 -11.62 -15.92 -9.42
CA SER A 898 -11.34 -15.22 -10.68
C SER A 898 -10.35 -15.94 -11.58
N ASN A 899 -9.47 -16.77 -11.00
CA ASN A 899 -8.55 -17.64 -11.74
C ASN A 899 -8.57 -19.04 -11.11
N PRO A 900 -9.57 -19.88 -11.47
CA PRO A 900 -9.84 -21.14 -10.78
C PRO A 900 -8.97 -22.30 -11.28
N VAL A 901 -8.24 -22.14 -12.38
CA VAL A 901 -7.42 -23.21 -12.94
C VAL A 901 -6.04 -23.21 -12.30
N GLY A 902 -5.60 -24.38 -11.81
CA GLY A 902 -4.29 -24.58 -11.22
C GLY A 902 -3.60 -25.83 -11.76
N LEU A 903 -2.30 -25.93 -11.47
CA LEU A 903 -1.45 -27.05 -11.87
C LEU A 903 -0.90 -27.75 -10.63
N LEU A 904 -0.89 -29.09 -10.67
CA LEU A 904 -0.38 -29.96 -9.61
C LEU A 904 0.58 -31.00 -10.19
N LEU A 905 1.71 -31.23 -9.51
CA LEU A 905 2.66 -32.27 -9.89
C LEU A 905 2.46 -33.54 -9.06
N LEU A 906 2.65 -34.67 -9.71
CA LEU A 906 2.94 -35.94 -9.08
C LEU A 906 4.37 -36.37 -9.42
N CYS A 907 5.15 -36.57 -8.37
CA CYS A 907 6.55 -36.94 -8.49
C CYS A 907 6.79 -38.31 -7.84
N GLU A 908 7.59 -39.15 -8.51
CA GLU A 908 8.18 -40.32 -7.91
C GLU A 908 9.33 -39.86 -7.01
N VAL A 909 9.14 -39.98 -5.70
CA VAL A 909 10.08 -39.52 -4.68
C VAL A 909 10.70 -40.74 -3.99
N ALA A 910 12.02 -40.87 -4.07
CA ALA A 910 12.76 -41.95 -3.42
C ALA A 910 13.06 -41.57 -1.96
N LEU A 911 12.16 -41.95 -1.04
CA LEU A 911 12.25 -41.56 0.36
C LEU A 911 13.28 -42.37 1.15
N GLY A 912 13.48 -43.65 0.79
CA GLY A 912 14.32 -44.57 1.55
C GLY A 912 13.94 -44.62 3.03
N ASP A 913 14.96 -44.66 3.88
CA ASP A 913 14.79 -44.56 5.32
C ASP A 913 14.50 -43.12 5.76
N MET A 914 13.27 -42.91 6.25
CA MET A 914 12.76 -41.61 6.66
C MET A 914 13.17 -41.26 8.09
N TYR A 915 13.46 -39.99 8.33
CA TYR A 915 13.62 -39.39 9.64
C TYR A 915 12.29 -38.78 10.09
N GLU A 916 11.61 -39.43 11.03
CA GLU A 916 10.27 -39.03 11.44
C GLU A 916 10.30 -37.95 12.53
N ARG A 917 9.46 -36.93 12.35
CA ARG A 917 9.32 -35.78 13.25
C ARG A 917 7.86 -35.41 13.48
N THR A 918 7.51 -35.19 14.75
CA THR A 918 6.15 -34.82 15.20
C THR A 918 6.02 -33.33 15.52
N SER A 919 7.12 -32.59 15.51
CA SER A 919 7.18 -31.13 15.67
C SER A 919 8.14 -30.54 14.66
N ALA A 920 7.98 -29.25 14.37
CA ALA A 920 8.91 -28.51 13.54
C ALA A 920 10.34 -28.61 14.12
N GLU A 921 11.28 -29.09 13.30
CA GLU A 921 12.70 -29.20 13.65
C GLU A 921 13.50 -28.80 12.43
N TYR A 922 14.40 -27.84 12.60
CA TYR A 922 15.24 -27.39 11.50
C TYR A 922 16.35 -28.42 11.21
N VAL A 923 16.17 -29.21 10.15
CA VAL A 923 17.14 -30.21 9.71
C VAL A 923 18.16 -29.55 8.77
N THR A 924 19.39 -29.38 9.26
CA THR A 924 20.55 -28.95 8.44
C THR A 924 21.25 -30.13 7.78
N LYS A 925 21.32 -31.25 8.50
CA LYS A 925 21.95 -32.49 8.06
C LYS A 925 21.09 -33.66 8.55
N LEU A 926 20.81 -34.59 7.65
CA LEU A 926 20.11 -35.82 8.01
C LEU A 926 20.98 -36.71 8.92
N PRO A 927 20.39 -37.43 9.88
CA PRO A 927 21.09 -38.45 10.65
C PRO A 927 21.68 -39.55 9.75
N ASP A 928 22.69 -40.23 10.26
CA ASP A 928 23.34 -41.33 9.53
C ASP A 928 22.30 -42.37 9.08
N ARG A 929 22.43 -42.80 7.81
CA ARG A 929 21.54 -43.76 7.14
C ARG A 929 20.10 -43.29 6.90
N LYS A 930 19.79 -42.00 7.09
CA LYS A 930 18.51 -41.41 6.69
C LYS A 930 18.64 -40.68 5.36
N HIS A 931 17.59 -40.76 4.53
CA HIS A 931 17.59 -40.23 3.16
C HIS A 931 16.54 -39.13 2.96
N SER A 932 15.55 -39.03 3.85
CA SER A 932 14.48 -38.03 3.78
C SER A 932 13.90 -37.76 5.18
N THR A 933 13.13 -36.69 5.33
CA THR A 933 12.39 -36.36 6.56
C THR A 933 10.89 -36.55 6.33
N LYS A 934 10.19 -37.16 7.30
CA LYS A 934 8.73 -37.25 7.34
C LYS A 934 8.20 -36.42 8.50
N GLY A 935 7.51 -35.33 8.20
CA GLY A 935 6.64 -34.65 9.16
C GLY A 935 5.40 -35.50 9.38
N VAL A 936 5.24 -36.07 10.56
CA VAL A 936 4.14 -36.99 10.89
C VAL A 936 2.88 -36.18 11.20
N GLY A 937 1.88 -36.25 10.34
CA GLY A 937 0.58 -35.61 10.54
C GLY A 937 -0.37 -36.42 11.42
N MET A 938 -1.43 -35.76 11.90
CA MET A 938 -2.55 -36.43 12.57
C MET A 938 -3.32 -37.31 11.58
N THR A 939 -3.57 -36.81 10.37
CA THR A 939 -4.31 -37.52 9.33
C THR A 939 -3.36 -38.07 8.27
N GLU A 940 -3.48 -39.37 7.95
CA GLU A 940 -2.73 -40.02 6.88
C GLU A 940 -3.62 -40.97 6.05
N PRO A 941 -3.34 -41.15 4.75
CA PRO A 941 -4.02 -42.14 3.92
C PRO A 941 -3.65 -43.57 4.38
N PRO A 942 -4.64 -44.43 4.74
CA PRO A 942 -4.39 -45.77 5.27
C PRO A 942 -4.12 -46.80 4.16
N ASN A 943 -4.65 -46.57 2.96
CA ASN A 943 -4.58 -47.51 1.85
C ASN A 943 -3.36 -47.21 0.96
N ARG A 944 -2.95 -48.21 0.20
CA ARG A 944 -1.90 -48.06 -0.81
C ARG A 944 -2.23 -48.87 -2.05
N GLU A 945 -2.06 -48.26 -3.21
CA GLU A 945 -1.99 -48.94 -4.51
C GLU A 945 -0.56 -48.89 -5.03
N GLU A 946 -0.22 -49.69 -6.03
CA GLU A 946 1.11 -49.75 -6.62
C GLU A 946 1.04 -49.46 -8.12
N LEU A 947 1.91 -48.58 -8.59
CA LEU A 947 2.04 -48.19 -10.00
C LEU A 947 3.50 -48.30 -10.39
N ASP A 948 3.85 -49.23 -11.29
CA ASP A 948 5.23 -49.46 -11.76
C ASP A 948 6.28 -49.63 -10.64
N GLY A 949 5.91 -50.30 -9.54
CA GLY A 949 6.80 -50.47 -8.39
C GLY A 949 6.91 -49.25 -7.47
N VAL A 950 6.00 -48.27 -7.61
CA VAL A 950 5.91 -47.04 -6.82
C VAL A 950 4.63 -47.08 -5.99
N ILE A 951 4.74 -46.73 -4.71
CA ILE A 951 3.61 -46.72 -3.79
C ILE A 951 2.79 -45.45 -4.02
N VAL A 952 1.50 -45.62 -4.30
CA VAL A 952 0.50 -44.54 -4.38
C VAL A 952 -0.33 -44.57 -3.09
N PRO A 953 -0.15 -43.60 -2.16
CA PRO A 953 -0.88 -43.61 -0.90
C PRO A 953 -2.33 -43.15 -1.10
N MET A 954 -3.29 -44.04 -0.92
CA MET A 954 -4.71 -43.82 -1.25
C MET A 954 -5.52 -43.49 0.00
N GLY A 955 -6.46 -42.55 -0.13
CA GLY A 955 -7.38 -42.16 0.95
C GLY A 955 -8.58 -43.11 1.09
N PRO A 956 -9.61 -42.71 1.85
CA PRO A 956 -9.74 -41.43 2.57
C PRO A 956 -8.77 -41.32 3.75
N GLY A 957 -8.35 -40.10 4.09
CA GLY A 957 -7.44 -39.88 5.21
C GLY A 957 -8.06 -40.24 6.56
N GLU A 958 -7.36 -41.05 7.36
CA GLU A 958 -7.77 -41.44 8.71
C GLU A 958 -7.02 -40.64 9.77
N THR A 959 -7.74 -40.14 10.78
CA THR A 959 -7.15 -39.37 11.87
C THR A 959 -6.63 -40.30 12.96
N SER A 960 -5.34 -40.20 13.23
CA SER A 960 -4.64 -40.92 14.29
C SER A 960 -4.49 -40.05 15.55
N ASN A 961 -4.51 -40.68 16.73
CA ASN A 961 -4.30 -40.02 18.03
C ASN A 961 -2.82 -39.68 18.33
N LYS A 962 -2.00 -39.48 17.29
CA LYS A 962 -0.57 -39.16 17.46
C LYS A 962 -0.43 -37.76 18.04
N LYS A 963 0.45 -37.58 19.04
CA LYS A 963 0.81 -36.26 19.58
C LYS A 963 1.75 -35.55 18.60
N THR A 964 1.20 -34.81 17.65
CA THR A 964 1.93 -34.06 16.63
C THR A 964 1.37 -32.65 16.45
N SER A 965 2.21 -31.71 16.04
CA SER A 965 1.81 -30.34 15.69
C SER A 965 1.33 -30.20 14.24
N LEU A 966 1.40 -31.26 13.42
CA LEU A 966 1.00 -31.24 12.02
C LEU A 966 -0.37 -31.91 11.82
N LEU A 967 -1.27 -31.27 11.07
CA LEU A 967 -2.55 -31.90 10.70
C LEU A 967 -2.39 -33.03 9.68
N TYR A 968 -1.45 -32.87 8.74
CA TYR A 968 -1.24 -33.78 7.61
C TYR A 968 0.26 -34.05 7.44
N ASN A 969 0.59 -35.20 6.84
CA ASN A 969 1.98 -35.56 6.58
C ASN A 969 2.69 -34.56 5.65
N GLU A 970 4.01 -34.52 5.77
CA GLU A 970 4.94 -33.88 4.83
C GLU A 970 6.13 -34.80 4.59
N TYR A 971 6.59 -34.85 3.35
CA TYR A 971 7.78 -35.59 2.96
C TYR A 971 8.77 -34.61 2.36
N ILE A 972 9.99 -34.61 2.90
CA ILE A 972 11.03 -33.65 2.54
C ILE A 972 12.27 -34.42 2.10
N VAL A 973 12.75 -34.11 0.91
CA VAL A 973 14.04 -34.61 0.39
C VAL A 973 15.02 -33.44 0.25
N TYR A 974 16.28 -33.72 0.53
CA TYR A 974 17.37 -32.73 0.57
C TYR A 974 18.34 -32.89 -0.60
N ASP A 975 18.03 -33.79 -1.55
CA ASP A 975 18.73 -33.96 -2.82
C ASP A 975 17.71 -33.92 -3.98
N VAL A 976 17.94 -33.03 -4.94
CA VAL A 976 17.12 -32.88 -6.15
C VAL A 976 17.11 -34.15 -7.01
N ALA A 977 18.12 -35.01 -6.87
CA ALA A 977 18.23 -36.26 -7.60
C ALA A 977 17.29 -37.37 -7.07
N GLN A 978 16.74 -37.22 -5.87
CA GLN A 978 15.74 -38.14 -5.29
C GLN A 978 14.32 -37.97 -5.87
N VAL A 979 14.14 -37.04 -6.81
CA VAL A 979 12.84 -36.70 -7.37
C VAL A 979 12.84 -36.91 -8.88
N GLN A 980 11.79 -37.57 -9.37
CA GLN A 980 11.46 -37.64 -10.78
C GLN A 980 10.01 -37.20 -10.99
N ILE A 981 9.77 -36.19 -11.81
CA ILE A 981 8.42 -35.73 -12.15
C ILE A 981 7.80 -36.76 -13.11
N LYS A 982 6.56 -37.19 -12.85
CA LYS A 982 5.86 -38.20 -13.66
C LYS A 982 4.61 -37.66 -14.33
N TYR A 983 3.79 -36.97 -13.56
CA TYR A 983 2.52 -36.44 -14.05
C TYR A 983 2.35 -34.97 -13.66
N LEU A 984 1.68 -34.24 -14.53
CA LEU A 984 1.21 -32.88 -14.30
C LEU A 984 -0.30 -32.88 -14.51
N LEU A 985 -1.04 -32.45 -13.50
CA LEU A 985 -2.50 -32.39 -13.53
C LEU A 985 -2.93 -30.93 -13.67
N LYS A 986 -3.78 -30.66 -14.65
CA LYS A 986 -4.51 -29.40 -14.80
C LYS A 986 -5.86 -29.58 -14.13
N VAL A 987 -6.08 -28.83 -13.05
CA VAL A 987 -7.26 -28.96 -12.20
C VAL A 987 -8.02 -27.65 -12.12
N ASN A 988 -9.35 -27.75 -12.07
CA ASN A 988 -10.25 -26.64 -11.83
C ASN A 988 -10.65 -26.64 -10.34
N PHE A 989 -10.50 -25.49 -9.68
CA PHE A 989 -10.91 -25.27 -8.30
C PHE A 989 -12.34 -24.73 -8.27
N GLU A 990 -13.28 -25.58 -7.89
CA GLU A 990 -14.68 -25.19 -7.71
C GLU A 990 -14.87 -24.63 -6.29
N PHE A 991 -14.85 -23.31 -6.16
CA PHE A 991 -15.09 -22.64 -4.88
C PHE A 991 -16.58 -22.66 -4.52
N ASN A 992 -16.90 -23.08 -3.30
CA ASN A 992 -18.26 -23.03 -2.77
C ASN A 992 -18.65 -21.56 -2.58
N CYS A 993 -19.50 -21.04 -3.47
CA CYS A 993 -19.95 -19.64 -3.48
C CYS A 993 -21.05 -19.38 -2.45
#